data_AF-A0A538D607-F1
#
_entry.id   AF-A0A538D607-F1
#
_cell.length_a   1.000
_cell.length_b   1.000
_cell.length_c   1.000
_cell.angle_alpha   90.00
_cell.angle_beta   90.00
_cell.angle_gamma   90.00
#
_symmetry.space_group_name_H-M   'P 1'
#
loop_
_entity.id
_entity.type
_entity.pdbx_description
1 polymer ?
#
loop_
_entity_poly.entity_id
_entity_poly.type
_entity_poly.pdbx_seq_one_letter_code
_entity_poly.pdbx_strand_id
1 'polypeptide(L)'
;MALAVFALQSVFVPAYPGRDMSRYLQTFFQLGYHVPVYPAVLNTRGPLAALGVAVPLEVGGWAAEIWLALLYASSIVAWGRVALTFGSRAATLTSALLLVFPSYGILFHQLASDALFAAAFAGWAVLLSKAIQRPSMRTFAFAGLGLGALVLVRPANQVLLIMTLLPFALRVPWRDRFAWIGAFFIPAVAVSQAWKVFATIRYGEAVTLRPSTGLVAIAVLLVPFVLPSPWRARAGVVAALLVVAAVAIKGVPGQTPAEYTRSVIRNESNQFVYRSFELDRIMAPENGPASRRLARVVQRKLLTKEPYRSYGIDVHEFFSSGSDRIFGDLTGVARAGDLAEATREAIRRHPGAFASSIGRTLWDQLANRPVYAPEQVTAARTQTGSQQGQTDFIVVNGRRLPKPSEGQPIPASAIGPLLWTPGGSAREVWTSPTEHSFVFSDAHDERRYNKLGADVGQLASRLPTRDGSQTVIHRLNQISHRFPPLIAWLVVGVVALAYRRPRNVLVAIAPCVAGLVVIVATALVAPSVPEYAAPVSPAFFPLAAAGLVGVPVRRGRRVVAESWRPLAGLAVGVAAAAWAAKIYFDRLKAFVDGAGAGNDLHVFLRASGKVLDTASPYAFHADKTFAYPPFLAWLVAPLHPLSSSAAGFLWTLLSLAMVTLALWLLDLRDWRCYALAYVFLFTRSSIDLGTIEPLLLLAVAAAWHWRERALQTAGAVAVAIVLKLFLWPLEIWLVLTRRTRAAVLAAGFAVALAAVSWAAIGFAGIGDYPGLLRRLANEESTSSYSVVALGVRAHLPLLAARIISVLVTLALLAAAAWVARDERRSPRDRDIATLTITLAAALAASPIVWVHYFLLLLVPLALTRPRLSLLWFVPFAFQPVGEAAWPAGDARNLGLALAATLVILGAAVVRPDWRPSLSRNPPLRLSSWR
;
A
#
# COMPACT_ATOMS: atom_id res chain seq x y z
N MET A 1 -10.16 -32.07 0.65
CA MET A 1 -10.18 -30.83 1.47
C MET A 1 -10.76 -29.64 0.71
N ALA A 2 -10.16 -29.15 -0.39
CA ALA A 2 -10.70 -28.00 -1.12
C ALA A 2 -12.17 -28.15 -1.56
N LEU A 3 -12.54 -29.31 -2.11
CA LEU A 3 -13.94 -29.62 -2.44
C LEU A 3 -14.87 -29.60 -1.22
N ALA A 4 -14.40 -30.04 -0.05
CA ALA A 4 -15.18 -30.03 1.19
C ALA A 4 -15.36 -28.59 1.72
N VAL A 5 -14.32 -27.76 1.64
CA VAL A 5 -14.40 -26.32 1.99
C VAL A 5 -15.35 -25.59 1.05
N PHE A 6 -15.26 -25.84 -0.26
CA PHE A 6 -16.19 -25.27 -1.23
C PHE A 6 -17.62 -25.73 -0.94
N ALA A 7 -17.86 -27.03 -0.76
CA ALA A 7 -19.19 -27.55 -0.44
C ALA A 7 -19.76 -26.91 0.83
N LEU A 8 -18.94 -26.74 1.89
CA LEU A 8 -19.34 -26.04 3.10
C LEU A 8 -19.68 -24.57 2.84
N GLN A 9 -18.90 -23.87 2.01
CA GLN A 9 -19.19 -22.49 1.61
C GLN A 9 -20.48 -22.40 0.80
N SER A 10 -20.71 -23.31 -0.15
CA SER A 10 -21.88 -23.33 -1.02
C SER A 10 -23.20 -23.57 -0.29
N VAL A 11 -23.17 -24.18 0.89
CA VAL A 11 -24.35 -24.28 1.78
C VAL A 11 -24.84 -22.90 2.20
N PHE A 12 -23.92 -21.94 2.41
CA PHE A 12 -24.25 -20.60 2.90
C PHE A 12 -24.19 -19.52 1.81
N VAL A 13 -23.40 -19.76 0.77
CA VAL A 13 -23.15 -18.86 -0.35
C VAL A 13 -23.32 -19.67 -1.65
N PRO A 14 -24.54 -19.88 -2.14
CA PRO A 14 -24.76 -20.60 -3.40
C PRO A 14 -24.16 -19.83 -4.58
N ALA A 15 -24.01 -20.47 -5.74
CA ALA A 15 -23.50 -19.77 -6.92
C ALA A 15 -24.44 -18.61 -7.32
N TYR A 16 -23.87 -17.44 -7.57
CA TYR A 16 -24.61 -16.21 -7.86
C TYR A 16 -24.03 -15.49 -9.07
N PRO A 17 -24.80 -14.59 -9.73
CA PRO A 17 -24.31 -13.90 -10.92
C PRO A 17 -23.18 -12.95 -10.55
N GLY A 18 -22.03 -13.08 -11.21
CA GLY A 18 -20.97 -12.08 -11.10
C GLY A 18 -21.33 -10.81 -11.88
N ARG A 19 -20.57 -9.73 -11.65
CA ARG A 19 -20.81 -8.36 -12.18
C ARG A 19 -21.16 -8.31 -13.67
N ASP A 20 -20.53 -9.16 -14.47
CA ASP A 20 -20.66 -9.16 -15.94
C ASP A 20 -21.25 -10.46 -16.50
N MET A 21 -21.91 -11.30 -15.69
CA MET A 21 -22.42 -12.63 -16.11
C MET A 21 -23.28 -12.53 -17.38
N SER A 22 -24.22 -11.60 -17.40
CA SER A 22 -25.14 -11.39 -18.54
C SER A 22 -24.40 -11.10 -19.84
N ARG A 23 -23.27 -10.37 -19.79
CA ARG A 23 -22.44 -10.09 -20.97
C ARG A 23 -21.74 -11.35 -21.47
N TYR A 24 -21.32 -12.26 -20.60
CA TYR A 24 -20.76 -13.55 -21.01
C TYR A 24 -21.81 -14.47 -21.64
N LEU A 25 -23.04 -14.47 -21.14
CA LEU A 25 -24.15 -15.19 -21.77
C LEU A 25 -24.50 -14.60 -23.15
N GLN A 26 -24.54 -13.27 -23.27
CA GLN A 26 -24.70 -12.58 -24.56
C GLN A 26 -23.58 -12.93 -25.54
N THR A 27 -22.34 -13.04 -25.08
CA THR A 27 -21.22 -13.52 -25.91
C THR A 27 -21.47 -14.95 -26.36
N PHE A 28 -21.82 -15.86 -25.45
CA PHE A 28 -22.02 -17.28 -25.74
C PHE A 28 -23.05 -17.51 -26.85
N PHE A 29 -24.26 -16.95 -26.74
CA PHE A 29 -25.28 -17.13 -27.78
C PHE A 29 -24.83 -16.55 -29.12
N GLN A 30 -24.18 -15.38 -29.10
CA GLN A 30 -23.70 -14.75 -30.32
C GLN A 30 -22.50 -15.46 -30.96
N LEU A 31 -21.81 -16.36 -30.26
CA LEU A 31 -20.83 -17.26 -30.89
C LEU A 31 -21.50 -18.15 -31.95
N GLY A 32 -22.75 -18.57 -31.71
CA GLY A 32 -23.53 -19.39 -32.63
C GLY A 32 -24.26 -18.60 -33.72
N TYR A 33 -24.46 -17.29 -33.55
CA TYR A 33 -25.22 -16.49 -34.51
C TYR A 33 -24.41 -16.21 -35.78
N HIS A 34 -25.07 -16.24 -36.96
CA HIS A 34 -24.41 -15.82 -38.21
C HIS A 34 -24.20 -14.31 -38.28
N VAL A 35 -25.14 -13.55 -37.73
CA VAL A 35 -25.04 -12.10 -37.59
C VAL A 35 -25.23 -11.75 -36.12
N PRO A 36 -24.24 -11.14 -35.45
CA PRO A 36 -24.39 -10.70 -34.07
C PRO A 36 -25.43 -9.56 -33.97
N VAL A 37 -26.09 -9.47 -32.82
CA VAL A 37 -27.06 -8.41 -32.49
C VAL A 37 -26.39 -7.30 -31.69
N TYR A 38 -25.49 -7.69 -30.78
CA TYR A 38 -24.73 -6.80 -29.92
C TYR A 38 -23.23 -7.17 -29.98
N PRO A 39 -22.51 -6.76 -31.05
CA PRO A 39 -21.12 -7.20 -31.27
C PRO A 39 -20.13 -6.68 -30.24
N ALA A 40 -20.47 -5.62 -29.49
CA ALA A 40 -19.59 -5.04 -28.48
C ALA A 40 -19.16 -6.07 -27.40
N VAL A 41 -20.00 -7.06 -27.08
CA VAL A 41 -19.60 -8.12 -26.14
C VAL A 41 -18.62 -9.12 -26.75
N LEU A 42 -18.66 -9.35 -28.06
CA LEU A 42 -17.65 -10.17 -28.75
C LEU A 42 -16.29 -9.48 -28.74
N ASN A 43 -16.27 -8.14 -28.85
CA ASN A 43 -15.04 -7.35 -28.83
C ASN A 43 -14.37 -7.29 -27.45
N THR A 44 -15.14 -7.40 -26.37
CA THR A 44 -14.68 -7.13 -25.00
C THR A 44 -14.60 -8.37 -24.11
N ARG A 45 -15.31 -9.45 -24.44
CA ARG A 45 -15.39 -10.67 -23.63
C ARG A 45 -14.69 -11.84 -24.32
N GLY A 46 -13.90 -12.58 -23.55
CA GLY A 46 -13.17 -13.73 -24.05
C GLY A 46 -14.09 -14.93 -24.31
N PRO A 47 -13.93 -15.66 -25.43
CA PRO A 47 -14.81 -16.79 -25.77
C PRO A 47 -14.72 -17.93 -24.76
N LEU A 48 -13.55 -18.19 -24.16
CA LEU A 48 -13.41 -19.27 -23.17
C LEU A 48 -14.16 -18.95 -21.87
N ALA A 49 -14.23 -17.68 -21.48
CA ALA A 49 -15.03 -17.28 -20.33
C ALA A 49 -16.53 -17.37 -20.62
N ALA A 50 -16.96 -17.00 -21.83
CA ALA A 50 -18.35 -17.16 -22.24
C ALA A 50 -18.80 -18.64 -22.17
N LEU A 51 -17.98 -19.54 -22.74
CA LEU A 51 -18.22 -20.99 -22.67
C LEU A 51 -18.18 -21.50 -21.21
N GLY A 52 -17.19 -21.08 -20.43
CA GLY A 52 -17.01 -21.51 -19.04
C GLY A 52 -18.10 -21.01 -18.09
N VAL A 53 -18.90 -20.02 -18.47
CA VAL A 53 -20.09 -19.57 -17.72
C VAL A 53 -21.34 -20.27 -18.26
N ALA A 54 -21.53 -20.28 -19.58
CA ALA A 54 -22.78 -20.71 -20.19
C ALA A 54 -22.95 -22.24 -20.26
N VAL A 55 -21.92 -22.99 -20.65
CA VAL A 55 -22.03 -24.45 -20.83
C VAL A 55 -22.42 -25.17 -19.53
N PRO A 56 -21.83 -24.86 -18.36
CA PRO A 56 -22.28 -25.46 -17.10
C PRO A 56 -23.73 -25.09 -16.75
N LEU A 57 -24.15 -23.85 -17.01
CA LEU A 57 -25.54 -23.41 -16.78
C LEU A 57 -26.54 -24.07 -17.75
N GLU A 58 -26.10 -24.38 -18.97
CA GLU A 58 -26.91 -25.09 -19.97
C GLU A 58 -27.22 -26.52 -19.52
N VAL A 59 -26.30 -27.15 -18.78
CA VAL A 59 -26.56 -28.43 -18.11
C VAL A 59 -27.45 -28.23 -16.87
N GLY A 60 -27.21 -27.18 -16.08
CA GLY A 60 -28.06 -26.76 -14.97
C GLY A 60 -27.30 -26.08 -13.83
N GLY A 61 -28.00 -25.40 -12.92
CA GLY A 61 -27.39 -24.67 -11.79
C GLY A 61 -26.49 -25.55 -10.90
N TRP A 62 -26.85 -26.82 -10.70
CA TRP A 62 -26.03 -27.78 -9.95
C TRP A 62 -24.70 -28.09 -10.68
N ALA A 63 -24.72 -28.17 -12.02
CA ALA A 63 -23.54 -28.41 -12.82
C ALA A 63 -22.62 -27.19 -12.83
N ALA A 64 -23.20 -25.97 -12.80
CA ALA A 64 -22.45 -24.73 -12.61
C ALA A 64 -21.73 -24.70 -11.25
N GLU A 65 -22.38 -25.13 -10.15
CA GLU A 65 -21.73 -25.23 -8.85
C GLU A 65 -20.61 -26.28 -8.81
N ILE A 66 -20.81 -27.46 -9.41
CA ILE A 66 -19.75 -28.48 -9.52
C ILE A 66 -18.58 -27.95 -10.33
N TRP A 67 -18.85 -27.28 -11.44
CA TRP A 67 -17.82 -26.66 -12.27
C TRP A 67 -16.99 -25.66 -11.48
N LEU A 68 -17.64 -24.76 -10.74
CA LEU A 68 -16.99 -23.81 -9.86
C LEU A 68 -16.17 -24.47 -8.75
N ALA A 69 -16.68 -25.55 -8.14
CA ALA A 69 -15.97 -26.34 -7.14
C ALA A 69 -14.69 -26.96 -7.71
N LEU A 70 -14.75 -27.47 -8.94
CA LEU A 70 -13.60 -28.04 -9.65
C LEU A 70 -12.58 -26.96 -10.01
N LEU A 71 -13.02 -25.78 -10.44
CA LEU A 71 -12.13 -24.64 -10.69
C LEU A 71 -11.42 -24.19 -9.39
N TYR A 72 -12.15 -24.12 -8.26
CA TYR A 72 -11.57 -23.77 -6.96
C TYR A 72 -10.53 -24.80 -6.51
N ALA A 73 -10.90 -26.08 -6.52
CA ALA A 73 -10.04 -27.17 -6.09
C ALA A 73 -8.80 -27.30 -6.97
N SER A 74 -8.95 -27.24 -8.30
CA SER A 74 -7.84 -27.31 -9.24
C SER A 74 -6.87 -26.14 -9.06
N SER A 75 -7.38 -24.94 -8.78
CA SER A 75 -6.55 -23.77 -8.51
C SER A 75 -5.70 -23.91 -7.25
N ILE A 76 -6.28 -24.40 -6.15
CA ILE A 76 -5.54 -24.66 -4.89
C ILE A 76 -4.46 -25.73 -5.12
N VAL A 77 -4.80 -26.81 -5.82
CA VAL A 77 -3.84 -27.87 -6.16
C VAL A 77 -2.71 -27.33 -7.03
N ALA A 78 -3.01 -26.47 -8.00
CA ALA A 78 -2.02 -25.85 -8.86
C ALA A 78 -1.05 -24.97 -8.07
N TRP A 79 -1.53 -24.10 -7.17
CA TRP A 79 -0.68 -23.29 -6.31
C TRP A 79 0.13 -24.12 -5.31
N GLY A 80 -0.49 -25.13 -4.71
CA GLY A 80 0.21 -26.12 -3.89
C GLY A 80 1.33 -26.81 -4.68
N ARG A 81 1.09 -27.16 -5.95
CA ARG A 81 2.08 -27.78 -6.84
C ARG A 81 3.25 -26.85 -7.19
N VAL A 82 3.00 -25.55 -7.36
CA VAL A 82 4.05 -24.53 -7.52
C VAL A 82 4.86 -24.43 -6.23
N ALA A 83 4.20 -24.34 -5.07
CA ALA A 83 4.83 -24.20 -3.77
C ALA A 83 5.62 -25.46 -3.34
N LEU A 84 5.22 -26.66 -3.81
CA LEU A 84 5.94 -27.93 -3.58
C LEU A 84 7.39 -27.89 -4.07
N THR A 85 7.71 -27.02 -5.04
CA THR A 85 9.09 -26.83 -5.51
C THR A 85 10.04 -26.31 -4.42
N PHE A 86 9.48 -25.73 -3.35
CA PHE A 86 10.20 -25.24 -2.19
C PHE A 86 10.10 -26.17 -0.96
N GLY A 87 9.39 -27.30 -1.08
CA GLY A 87 9.21 -28.32 -0.04
C GLY A 87 7.75 -28.49 0.42
N SER A 88 7.47 -29.60 1.12
CA SER A 88 6.13 -29.95 1.60
C SER A 88 5.54 -28.87 2.51
N ARG A 89 6.32 -28.31 3.43
CA ARG A 89 5.88 -27.24 4.34
C ARG A 89 5.40 -25.99 3.60
N ALA A 90 6.09 -25.58 2.53
CA ALA A 90 5.69 -24.43 1.72
C ALA A 90 4.40 -24.69 0.96
N ALA A 91 4.23 -25.91 0.44
CA ALA A 91 2.99 -26.35 -0.18
C ALA A 91 1.82 -26.38 0.81
N THR A 92 2.00 -26.99 1.99
CA THR A 92 0.97 -27.05 3.03
C THR A 92 0.57 -25.64 3.46
N LEU A 93 1.53 -24.75 3.72
CA LEU A 93 1.25 -23.37 4.10
C LEU A 93 0.48 -22.61 3.00
N THR A 94 0.92 -22.73 1.74
CA THR A 94 0.24 -22.06 0.61
C THR A 94 -1.19 -22.56 0.44
N SER A 95 -1.39 -23.88 0.46
CA SER A 95 -2.72 -24.48 0.35
C SER A 95 -3.61 -24.12 1.54
N ALA A 96 -3.07 -24.14 2.77
CA ALA A 96 -3.82 -23.76 3.97
C ALA A 96 -4.26 -22.30 3.92
N LEU A 97 -3.37 -21.38 3.52
CA LEU A 97 -3.69 -19.96 3.35
C LEU A 97 -4.80 -19.75 2.32
N LEU A 98 -4.79 -20.48 1.19
CA LEU A 98 -5.84 -20.38 0.18
C LEU A 98 -7.19 -20.95 0.63
N LEU A 99 -7.18 -22.01 1.45
CA LEU A 99 -8.42 -22.59 1.99
C LEU A 99 -9.11 -21.65 2.98
N VAL A 100 -8.34 -20.87 3.74
CA VAL A 100 -8.88 -19.93 4.75
C VAL A 100 -9.01 -18.49 4.24
N PHE A 101 -8.64 -18.21 2.98
CA PHE A 101 -8.75 -16.88 2.39
C PHE A 101 -10.16 -16.67 1.83
N PRO A 102 -11.06 -15.93 2.52
CA PRO A 102 -12.47 -15.98 2.18
C PRO A 102 -12.77 -15.26 0.86
N SER A 103 -12.09 -14.14 0.56
CA SER A 103 -12.19 -13.47 -0.75
C SER A 103 -11.92 -14.41 -1.93
N TYR A 104 -10.97 -15.34 -1.77
CA TYR A 104 -10.68 -16.32 -2.80
C TYR A 104 -11.78 -17.37 -2.90
N GLY A 105 -12.32 -17.87 -1.78
CA GLY A 105 -13.47 -18.77 -1.80
C GLY A 105 -14.73 -18.13 -2.44
N ILE A 106 -15.04 -16.89 -2.04
CA ILE A 106 -16.18 -16.12 -2.56
C ILE A 106 -16.07 -15.91 -4.07
N LEU A 107 -14.86 -15.65 -4.60
CA LEU A 107 -14.60 -15.49 -6.03
C LEU A 107 -15.10 -16.69 -6.86
N PHE A 108 -14.96 -17.90 -6.33
CA PHE A 108 -15.41 -19.11 -7.03
C PHE A 108 -16.90 -19.39 -6.85
N HIS A 109 -17.66 -18.57 -6.14
CA HIS A 109 -19.13 -18.65 -6.15
C HIS A 109 -19.74 -17.65 -7.15
N GLN A 110 -18.91 -16.81 -7.80
CA GLN A 110 -19.33 -15.87 -8.82
C GLN A 110 -19.28 -16.49 -10.22
N LEU A 111 -20.41 -16.55 -10.90
CA LEU A 111 -20.48 -16.87 -12.32
C LEU A 111 -20.05 -15.66 -13.16
N ALA A 112 -18.75 -15.58 -13.42
CA ALA A 112 -18.11 -14.61 -14.29
C ALA A 112 -16.78 -15.18 -14.81
N SER A 113 -16.00 -14.37 -15.53
CA SER A 113 -14.66 -14.79 -15.96
C SER A 113 -13.65 -14.89 -14.81
N ASP A 114 -13.96 -14.36 -13.63
CA ASP A 114 -13.04 -14.26 -12.49
C ASP A 114 -12.56 -15.62 -11.99
N ALA A 115 -13.50 -16.53 -11.70
CA ALA A 115 -13.20 -17.89 -11.23
C ALA A 115 -12.40 -18.69 -12.28
N LEU A 116 -12.83 -18.63 -13.55
CA LEU A 116 -12.12 -19.32 -14.63
C LEU A 116 -10.71 -18.75 -14.83
N PHE A 117 -10.56 -17.42 -14.78
CA PHE A 117 -9.26 -16.78 -14.90
C PHE A 117 -8.35 -17.14 -13.72
N ALA A 118 -8.86 -17.16 -12.49
CA ALA A 118 -8.09 -17.55 -11.30
C ALA A 118 -7.55 -18.99 -11.41
N ALA A 119 -8.39 -19.93 -11.82
CA ALA A 119 -7.98 -21.32 -12.04
C ALA A 119 -7.00 -21.46 -13.22
N ALA A 120 -7.29 -20.83 -14.35
CA ALA A 120 -6.43 -20.88 -15.52
C ALA A 120 -5.06 -20.23 -15.26
N PHE A 121 -5.01 -19.12 -14.53
CA PHE A 121 -3.77 -18.44 -14.16
C PHE A 121 -2.92 -19.30 -13.20
N ALA A 122 -3.55 -19.97 -12.24
CA ALA A 122 -2.88 -20.95 -11.37
C ALA A 122 -2.32 -22.14 -12.17
N GLY A 123 -3.09 -22.68 -13.11
CA GLY A 123 -2.65 -23.74 -14.02
C GLY A 123 -1.48 -23.29 -14.91
N TRP A 124 -1.54 -22.06 -15.44
CA TRP A 124 -0.45 -21.45 -16.20
C TRP A 124 0.81 -21.26 -15.35
N ALA A 125 0.69 -20.89 -14.07
CA ALA A 125 1.80 -20.81 -13.14
C ALA A 125 2.51 -22.18 -12.95
N VAL A 126 1.78 -23.30 -13.03
CA VAL A 126 2.38 -24.65 -13.04
C VAL A 126 3.18 -24.89 -14.32
N LEU A 127 2.67 -24.50 -15.49
CA LEU A 127 3.39 -24.60 -16.77
C LEU A 127 4.66 -23.75 -16.74
N LEU A 128 4.56 -22.51 -16.25
CA LEU A 128 5.68 -21.59 -16.09
C LEU A 128 6.72 -22.13 -15.11
N SER A 129 6.28 -22.69 -13.98
CA SER A 129 7.14 -23.36 -13.00
C SER A 129 7.91 -24.53 -13.62
N LYS A 130 7.26 -25.35 -14.45
CA LYS A 130 7.93 -26.44 -15.19
C LYS A 130 8.93 -25.89 -16.22
N ALA A 131 8.60 -24.83 -16.95
CA ALA A 131 9.48 -24.19 -17.91
C ALA A 131 10.73 -23.59 -17.25
N ILE A 132 10.62 -23.03 -16.05
CA ILE A 132 11.76 -22.51 -15.29
C ILE A 132 12.65 -23.64 -14.76
N GLN A 133 12.06 -24.73 -14.25
CA GLN A 133 12.82 -25.83 -13.64
C GLN A 133 13.46 -26.76 -14.68
N ARG A 134 12.81 -26.97 -15.81
CA ARG A 134 13.25 -27.82 -16.92
C ARG A 134 13.11 -27.04 -18.23
N PRO A 135 13.99 -26.06 -18.47
CA PRO A 135 13.84 -25.17 -19.61
C PRO A 135 14.12 -25.91 -20.91
N SER A 136 13.17 -25.83 -21.83
CA SER A 136 13.22 -26.45 -23.15
C SER A 136 12.24 -25.72 -24.08
N MET A 137 12.42 -25.87 -25.40
CA MET A 137 11.47 -25.32 -26.36
C MET A 137 10.04 -25.84 -26.12
N ARG A 138 9.89 -27.13 -25.77
CA ARG A 138 8.59 -27.75 -25.49
C ARG A 138 7.92 -27.13 -24.26
N THR A 139 8.65 -27.01 -23.15
CA THR A 139 8.08 -26.46 -21.91
C THR A 139 7.70 -24.99 -22.04
N PHE A 140 8.48 -24.18 -22.76
CA PHE A 140 8.12 -22.80 -23.08
C PHE A 140 6.97 -22.69 -24.10
N ALA A 141 6.87 -23.60 -25.07
CA ALA A 141 5.73 -23.65 -25.98
C ALA A 141 4.40 -23.93 -25.28
N PHE A 142 4.38 -24.87 -24.33
CA PHE A 142 3.19 -25.11 -23.50
C PHE A 142 2.85 -23.90 -22.62
N ALA A 143 3.85 -23.23 -22.02
CA ALA A 143 3.61 -21.99 -21.28
C ALA A 143 3.04 -20.88 -22.19
N GLY A 144 3.47 -20.82 -23.46
CA GLY A 144 2.94 -19.92 -24.48
C GLY A 144 1.50 -20.22 -24.87
N LEU A 145 1.16 -21.48 -25.13
CA LEU A 145 -0.21 -21.91 -25.39
C LEU A 145 -1.13 -21.56 -24.21
N GLY A 146 -0.69 -21.83 -22.99
CA GLY A 146 -1.42 -21.46 -21.78
C GLY A 146 -1.63 -19.95 -21.66
N LEU A 147 -0.62 -19.13 -21.98
CA LEU A 147 -0.75 -17.67 -21.99
C LEU A 147 -1.73 -17.20 -23.07
N GLY A 148 -1.69 -17.79 -24.26
CA GLY A 148 -2.67 -17.54 -25.32
C GLY A 148 -4.09 -17.86 -24.85
N ALA A 149 -4.29 -18.97 -24.16
CA ALA A 149 -5.59 -19.33 -23.56
C ALA A 149 -6.03 -18.32 -22.50
N LEU A 150 -5.12 -17.78 -21.67
CA LEU A 150 -5.46 -16.70 -20.73
C LEU A 150 -6.00 -15.45 -21.45
N VAL A 151 -5.47 -15.12 -22.64
CA VAL A 151 -6.01 -14.02 -23.47
C VAL A 151 -7.43 -14.34 -23.97
N LEU A 152 -7.72 -15.60 -24.28
CA LEU A 152 -9.07 -16.04 -24.67
C LEU A 152 -10.05 -16.13 -23.49
N VAL A 153 -9.58 -16.23 -22.25
CA VAL A 153 -10.41 -16.05 -21.05
C VAL A 153 -10.71 -14.57 -20.82
N ARG A 154 -9.68 -13.71 -20.89
CA ARG A 154 -9.82 -12.24 -20.81
C ARG A 154 -8.88 -11.56 -21.81
N PRO A 155 -9.39 -10.76 -22.76
CA PRO A 155 -8.55 -10.03 -23.71
C PRO A 155 -7.49 -9.13 -23.05
N ALA A 156 -7.81 -8.58 -21.87
CA ALA A 156 -6.88 -7.76 -21.08
C ALA A 156 -5.58 -8.50 -20.69
N ASN A 157 -5.59 -9.84 -20.61
CA ASN A 157 -4.40 -10.64 -20.32
C ASN A 157 -3.35 -10.61 -21.42
N GLN A 158 -3.60 -9.96 -22.56
CA GLN A 158 -2.59 -9.74 -23.60
C GLN A 158 -1.35 -9.00 -23.05
N VAL A 159 -1.49 -8.23 -21.96
CA VAL A 159 -0.36 -7.60 -21.25
C VAL A 159 0.65 -8.59 -20.69
N LEU A 160 0.23 -9.83 -20.41
CA LEU A 160 1.12 -10.90 -19.95
C LEU A 160 2.13 -11.34 -21.00
N LEU A 161 1.97 -10.96 -22.28
CA LEU A 161 2.98 -11.22 -23.32
C LEU A 161 4.37 -10.69 -22.93
N ILE A 162 4.48 -9.69 -22.05
CA ILE A 162 5.77 -9.25 -21.51
C ILE A 162 6.52 -10.38 -20.77
N MET A 163 5.80 -11.36 -20.21
CA MET A 163 6.37 -12.52 -19.53
C MET A 163 7.08 -13.47 -20.49
N THR A 164 6.88 -13.35 -21.80
CA THR A 164 7.65 -14.15 -22.77
C THR A 164 9.13 -13.78 -22.80
N LEU A 165 9.50 -12.63 -22.20
CA LEU A 165 10.88 -12.21 -21.99
C LEU A 165 11.55 -12.87 -20.78
N LEU A 166 10.82 -13.65 -19.98
CA LEU A 166 11.34 -14.38 -18.82
C LEU A 166 12.61 -15.21 -19.11
N PRO A 167 12.80 -15.85 -20.28
CA PRO A 167 14.04 -16.55 -20.59
C PRO A 167 15.30 -15.69 -20.49
N PHE A 168 15.21 -14.36 -20.61
CA PHE A 168 16.36 -13.47 -20.36
C PHE A 168 16.87 -13.49 -18.91
N ALA A 169 16.02 -13.83 -17.95
CA ALA A 169 16.40 -14.00 -16.55
C ALA A 169 17.10 -15.34 -16.27
N LEU A 170 17.09 -16.28 -17.23
CA LEU A 170 17.74 -17.58 -17.10
C LEU A 170 19.24 -17.49 -17.45
N ARG A 171 20.08 -18.17 -16.66
CA ARG A 171 21.54 -18.21 -16.86
C ARG A 171 21.93 -19.25 -17.90
N VAL A 172 21.63 -18.97 -19.16
CA VAL A 172 21.93 -19.84 -20.32
C VAL A 172 22.50 -19.02 -21.49
N PRO A 173 23.09 -19.66 -22.52
CA PRO A 173 23.59 -18.96 -23.71
C PRO A 173 22.50 -18.14 -24.42
N TRP A 174 22.88 -17.01 -25.02
CA TRP A 174 21.95 -16.11 -25.72
C TRP A 174 21.12 -16.82 -26.80
N ARG A 175 21.72 -17.77 -27.51
CA ARG A 175 21.04 -18.61 -28.50
C ARG A 175 19.80 -19.29 -27.92
N ASP A 176 19.93 -19.92 -26.75
CA ASP A 176 18.83 -20.64 -26.11
C ASP A 176 17.79 -19.68 -25.55
N ARG A 177 18.21 -18.50 -25.07
CA ARG A 177 17.27 -17.45 -24.62
C ARG A 177 16.33 -17.03 -25.75
N PHE A 178 16.87 -16.69 -26.93
CA PHE A 178 16.05 -16.28 -28.07
C PHE A 178 15.17 -17.43 -28.60
N ALA A 179 15.69 -18.66 -28.64
CA ALA A 179 14.90 -19.83 -29.02
C ALA A 179 13.73 -20.06 -28.06
N TRP A 180 13.94 -19.89 -26.75
CA TRP A 180 12.90 -20.04 -25.74
C TRP A 180 11.91 -18.88 -25.73
N ILE A 181 12.36 -17.65 -26.01
CA ILE A 181 11.46 -16.50 -26.23
C ILE A 181 10.57 -16.77 -27.43
N GLY A 182 11.12 -17.22 -28.56
CA GLY A 182 10.35 -17.60 -29.73
C GLY A 182 9.37 -18.73 -29.42
N ALA A 183 9.82 -19.79 -28.76
CA ALA A 183 8.97 -20.89 -28.34
C ALA A 183 7.85 -20.46 -27.37
N PHE A 184 8.07 -19.44 -26.55
CA PHE A 184 7.04 -18.91 -25.64
C PHE A 184 6.07 -17.96 -26.34
N PHE A 185 6.60 -17.00 -27.12
CA PHE A 185 5.84 -15.93 -27.74
C PHE A 185 4.99 -16.38 -28.93
N ILE A 186 5.55 -17.21 -29.81
CA ILE A 186 4.87 -17.62 -31.06
C ILE A 186 3.55 -18.35 -30.75
N PRO A 187 3.49 -19.37 -29.88
CA PRO A 187 2.22 -20.05 -29.58
C PRO A 187 1.21 -19.13 -28.87
N ALA A 188 1.67 -18.23 -28.00
CA ALA A 188 0.80 -17.26 -27.32
C ALA A 188 0.14 -16.29 -28.31
N VAL A 189 0.92 -15.76 -29.26
CA VAL A 189 0.42 -14.90 -30.33
C VAL A 189 -0.45 -15.68 -31.30
N ALA A 190 -0.05 -16.89 -31.69
CA ALA A 190 -0.85 -17.73 -32.58
C ALA A 190 -2.26 -17.96 -32.04
N VAL A 191 -2.39 -18.40 -30.78
CA VAL A 191 -3.71 -18.63 -30.15
C VAL A 191 -4.51 -17.33 -30.01
N SER A 192 -3.90 -16.27 -29.48
CA SER A 192 -4.61 -15.01 -29.22
C SER A 192 -5.03 -14.26 -30.49
N GLN A 193 -4.21 -14.29 -31.54
CA GLN A 193 -4.51 -13.60 -32.79
C GLN A 193 -5.37 -14.47 -33.73
N ALA A 194 -5.27 -15.80 -33.68
CA ALA A 194 -6.15 -16.68 -34.45
C ALA A 194 -7.63 -16.45 -34.11
N TRP A 195 -7.96 -16.20 -32.83
CA TRP A 195 -9.32 -15.81 -32.43
C TRP A 195 -9.79 -14.53 -33.12
N LYS A 196 -8.93 -13.51 -33.21
CA LYS A 196 -9.24 -12.23 -33.87
C LYS A 196 -9.44 -12.41 -35.38
N VAL A 197 -8.59 -13.22 -36.01
CA VAL A 197 -8.73 -13.60 -37.42
C VAL A 197 -10.06 -14.32 -37.64
N PHE A 198 -10.35 -15.34 -36.84
CA PHE A 198 -11.60 -16.09 -36.89
C PHE A 198 -12.82 -15.17 -36.73
N ALA A 199 -12.84 -14.32 -35.71
CA ALA A 199 -13.93 -13.39 -35.46
C ALA A 199 -14.13 -12.42 -36.64
N THR A 200 -13.04 -11.91 -37.22
CA THR A 200 -13.11 -11.02 -38.39
C THR A 200 -13.66 -11.73 -39.63
N ILE A 201 -13.21 -12.96 -39.90
CA ILE A 201 -13.70 -13.77 -41.03
C ILE A 201 -15.17 -14.11 -40.83
N ARG A 202 -15.55 -14.48 -39.60
CA ARG A 202 -16.89 -14.99 -39.28
C ARG A 202 -17.95 -13.89 -39.25
N TYR A 203 -17.63 -12.74 -38.66
CA TYR A 203 -18.60 -11.66 -38.37
C TYR A 203 -18.36 -10.39 -39.18
N GLY A 204 -17.28 -10.32 -39.98
CA GLY A 204 -17.00 -9.20 -40.86
C GLY A 204 -16.88 -7.87 -40.12
N GLU A 205 -17.53 -6.84 -40.66
CA GLU A 205 -17.51 -5.48 -40.12
C GLU A 205 -18.28 -5.30 -38.80
N ALA A 206 -19.07 -6.30 -38.38
CA ALA A 206 -19.81 -6.23 -37.13
C ALA A 206 -18.88 -6.20 -35.91
N VAL A 207 -17.67 -6.79 -36.00
CA VAL A 207 -16.69 -6.81 -34.91
C VAL A 207 -15.48 -5.96 -35.23
N THR A 208 -14.86 -5.39 -34.20
CA THR A 208 -13.66 -4.54 -34.33
C THR A 208 -12.37 -5.27 -33.93
N LEU A 209 -12.41 -6.60 -33.82
CA LEU A 209 -11.31 -7.47 -33.41
C LEU A 209 -10.27 -7.68 -34.51
N ARG A 210 -9.56 -6.62 -34.92
CA ARG A 210 -8.49 -6.75 -35.93
C ARG A 210 -7.23 -7.42 -35.34
N PRO A 211 -6.58 -8.36 -36.05
CA PRO A 211 -5.32 -8.95 -35.61
C PRO A 211 -4.21 -7.91 -35.54
N SER A 212 -3.36 -7.98 -34.51
CA SER A 212 -2.23 -7.06 -34.36
C SER A 212 -1.11 -7.41 -35.34
N THR A 213 -0.86 -6.52 -36.31
CA THR A 213 0.25 -6.64 -37.27
C THR A 213 1.60 -6.66 -36.56
N GLY A 214 1.79 -5.82 -35.54
CA GLY A 214 3.02 -5.76 -34.76
C GLY A 214 3.32 -7.06 -34.03
N LEU A 215 2.33 -7.66 -33.35
CA LEU A 215 2.53 -8.94 -32.67
C LEU A 215 2.82 -10.08 -33.65
N VAL A 216 2.11 -10.12 -34.78
CA VAL A 216 2.36 -11.12 -35.84
C VAL A 216 3.74 -10.94 -36.46
N ALA A 217 4.16 -9.70 -36.75
CA ALA A 217 5.49 -9.41 -37.29
C ALA A 217 6.60 -9.84 -36.33
N ILE A 218 6.47 -9.54 -35.03
CA ILE A 218 7.43 -10.00 -34.01
C ILE A 218 7.45 -11.53 -33.96
N ALA A 219 6.29 -12.20 -34.05
CA ALA A 219 6.24 -13.66 -34.07
C ALA A 219 6.97 -14.24 -35.30
N VAL A 220 6.78 -13.66 -36.49
CA VAL A 220 7.48 -14.04 -37.73
C VAL A 220 8.99 -13.85 -37.60
N LEU A 221 9.44 -12.72 -37.03
CA LEU A 221 10.87 -12.46 -36.77
C LEU A 221 11.49 -13.43 -35.75
N LEU A 222 10.69 -14.03 -34.88
CA LEU A 222 11.16 -15.00 -33.89
C LEU A 222 11.24 -16.44 -34.44
N VAL A 223 10.58 -16.76 -35.56
CA VAL A 223 10.59 -18.10 -36.18
C VAL A 223 12.00 -18.66 -36.42
N PRO A 224 12.97 -17.90 -36.97
CA PRO A 224 14.31 -18.41 -37.24
C PRO A 224 15.04 -18.94 -35.99
N PHE A 225 14.74 -18.39 -34.81
CA PHE A 225 15.38 -18.81 -33.55
C PHE A 225 14.88 -20.15 -33.04
N VAL A 226 13.68 -20.58 -33.46
CA VAL A 226 13.06 -21.85 -33.09
C VAL A 226 13.46 -22.97 -34.08
N LEU A 227 13.99 -22.62 -35.25
CA LEU A 227 14.37 -23.58 -36.29
C LEU A 227 15.77 -24.20 -36.08
N PRO A 228 16.03 -25.41 -36.64
CA PRO A 228 17.36 -26.02 -36.70
C PRO A 228 18.36 -25.18 -37.50
N SER A 229 19.65 -25.29 -37.17
CA SER A 229 20.76 -24.51 -37.76
C SER A 229 20.72 -24.33 -39.28
N PRO A 230 20.49 -25.37 -40.12
CA PRO A 230 20.53 -25.22 -41.58
C PRO A 230 19.46 -24.29 -42.15
N TRP A 231 18.35 -24.09 -41.43
CA TRP A 231 17.21 -23.31 -41.91
C TRP A 231 17.21 -21.86 -41.39
N ARG A 232 18.05 -21.52 -40.41
CA ARG A 232 17.96 -20.23 -39.71
C ARG A 232 18.24 -19.02 -40.60
N ALA A 233 19.32 -19.06 -41.38
CA ALA A 233 19.69 -17.95 -42.26
C ALA A 233 18.63 -17.75 -43.35
N ARG A 234 18.19 -18.84 -43.98
CA ARG A 234 17.16 -18.83 -45.02
C ARG A 234 15.82 -18.33 -44.48
N ALA A 235 15.36 -18.86 -43.34
CA ALA A 235 14.14 -18.42 -42.69
C ALA A 235 14.23 -16.98 -42.17
N GLY A 236 15.41 -16.52 -41.75
CA GLY A 236 15.65 -15.14 -41.33
C GLY A 236 15.47 -14.13 -42.46
N VAL A 237 16.03 -14.43 -43.63
CA VAL A 237 15.84 -13.61 -44.85
C VAL A 237 14.36 -13.60 -45.26
N VAL A 238 13.71 -14.76 -45.28
CA VAL A 238 12.27 -14.85 -45.61
C VAL A 238 11.40 -14.11 -44.60
N ALA A 239 11.66 -14.23 -43.30
CA ALA A 239 10.93 -13.52 -42.26
C ALA A 239 11.08 -12.00 -42.37
N ALA A 240 12.30 -11.50 -42.64
CA ALA A 240 12.54 -10.08 -42.87
C ALA A 240 11.79 -9.58 -44.12
N LEU A 241 11.86 -10.32 -45.23
CA LEU A 241 11.13 -10.00 -46.45
C LEU A 241 9.61 -10.00 -46.25
N LEU A 242 9.06 -10.97 -45.52
CA LEU A 242 7.63 -11.04 -45.19
C LEU A 242 7.18 -9.86 -44.32
N VAL A 243 8.00 -9.42 -43.36
CA VAL A 243 7.68 -8.24 -42.54
C VAL A 243 7.77 -6.97 -43.37
N VAL A 244 8.81 -6.80 -44.19
CA VAL A 244 8.94 -5.66 -45.10
C VAL A 244 7.78 -5.61 -46.10
N ALA A 245 7.41 -6.75 -46.70
CA ALA A 245 6.27 -6.86 -47.60
C ALA A 245 4.93 -6.59 -46.88
N ALA A 246 4.73 -7.09 -45.65
CA ALA A 246 3.52 -6.81 -44.88
C ALA A 246 3.40 -5.33 -44.50
N VAL A 247 4.51 -4.67 -44.20
CA VAL A 247 4.57 -3.21 -43.99
C VAL A 247 4.30 -2.46 -45.29
N ALA A 248 4.78 -2.95 -46.44
CA ALA A 248 4.52 -2.35 -47.75
C ALA A 248 3.05 -2.53 -48.22
N ILE A 249 2.46 -3.72 -48.05
CA ILE A 249 1.09 -4.08 -48.51
C ILE A 249 0.00 -3.43 -47.66
N LYS A 250 0.16 -3.38 -46.34
CA LYS A 250 -0.79 -2.65 -45.46
C LYS A 250 -0.67 -1.13 -45.57
N GLY A 251 0.20 -0.66 -46.46
CA GLY A 251 0.69 0.70 -46.51
C GLY A 251 1.59 0.98 -45.31
N VAL A 252 2.71 1.64 -45.59
CA VAL A 252 3.05 2.79 -44.76
C VAL A 252 1.78 3.66 -44.85
N PRO A 253 1.00 3.87 -43.76
CA PRO A 253 -0.09 4.85 -43.85
C PRO A 253 0.54 6.10 -44.45
N GLY A 254 -0.08 6.82 -45.39
CA GLY A 254 0.53 7.94 -46.16
C GLY A 254 1.14 9.05 -45.29
N GLN A 255 2.20 8.70 -44.58
CA GLN A 255 2.73 9.23 -43.35
C GLN A 255 4.16 8.69 -43.31
N THR A 256 5.12 9.59 -43.44
CA THR A 256 6.54 9.33 -43.28
C THR A 256 6.84 8.52 -42.00
N PRO A 257 8.00 7.83 -41.86
CA PRO A 257 8.38 7.16 -40.62
C PRO A 257 8.28 8.05 -39.37
N ALA A 258 8.49 9.37 -39.53
CA ALA A 258 8.28 10.37 -38.49
C ALA A 258 6.79 10.63 -38.17
N GLU A 259 5.88 10.48 -39.12
CA GLU A 259 4.43 10.57 -38.94
C GLU A 259 3.82 9.27 -38.40
N TYR A 260 4.33 8.09 -38.80
CA TYR A 260 3.99 6.82 -38.15
C TYR A 260 4.52 6.78 -36.71
N THR A 261 5.76 7.21 -36.49
CA THR A 261 6.30 7.37 -35.13
C THR A 261 5.48 8.41 -34.36
N ARG A 262 5.05 9.51 -35.00
CA ARG A 262 4.08 10.44 -34.41
C ARG A 262 2.68 9.85 -34.25
N SER A 263 2.20 8.87 -35.01
CA SER A 263 0.86 8.27 -34.85
C SER A 263 0.87 7.18 -33.77
N VAL A 264 1.98 6.47 -33.65
CA VAL A 264 2.32 5.58 -32.54
C VAL A 264 2.56 6.36 -31.24
N ILE A 265 3.22 7.53 -31.30
CA ILE A 265 3.40 8.46 -30.16
C ILE A 265 2.10 9.25 -29.87
N ARG A 266 1.32 9.61 -30.90
CA ARG A 266 0.00 10.23 -30.76
C ARG A 266 -1.06 9.24 -30.33
N ASN A 267 -0.74 7.94 -30.33
CA ASN A 267 -1.61 6.79 -30.11
C ASN A 267 -3.07 7.23 -29.95
N GLU A 268 -3.87 7.12 -31.01
CA GLU A 268 -5.35 7.24 -30.92
C GLU A 268 -5.96 6.14 -30.03
N SER A 269 -5.16 5.57 -29.11
CA SER A 269 -5.59 4.74 -28.02
C SER A 269 -6.48 5.55 -27.09
N ASN A 270 -7.76 5.35 -27.26
CA ASN A 270 -8.84 5.73 -26.35
C ASN A 270 -8.74 5.08 -24.95
N GLN A 271 -7.58 4.49 -24.58
CA GLN A 271 -7.41 3.59 -23.44
C GLN A 271 -7.56 4.30 -22.09
N PHE A 272 -7.28 5.61 -22.05
CA PHE A 272 -7.41 6.42 -20.84
C PHE A 272 -8.69 7.25 -20.80
N VAL A 273 -9.56 7.22 -21.81
CA VAL A 273 -10.72 8.12 -21.86
C VAL A 273 -11.72 7.80 -20.76
N TYR A 274 -12.01 6.52 -20.56
CA TYR A 274 -12.83 6.06 -19.44
C TYR A 274 -12.28 6.59 -18.12
N ARG A 275 -10.96 6.47 -17.92
CA ARG A 275 -10.31 6.99 -16.72
C ARG A 275 -10.39 8.50 -16.60
N SER A 276 -9.99 9.23 -17.62
CA SER A 276 -9.93 10.70 -17.60
C SER A 276 -11.31 11.33 -17.42
N PHE A 277 -12.36 10.67 -17.91
CA PHE A 277 -13.74 11.11 -17.77
C PHE A 277 -14.38 10.65 -16.46
N GLU A 278 -14.46 9.33 -16.23
CA GLU A 278 -15.27 8.74 -15.15
C GLU A 278 -14.53 8.72 -13.80
N LEU A 279 -13.28 8.25 -13.80
CA LEU A 279 -12.52 8.03 -12.57
C LEU A 279 -11.85 9.30 -12.05
N ASP A 280 -11.16 10.01 -12.94
CA ASP A 280 -10.31 11.14 -12.60
C ASP A 280 -11.07 12.46 -12.71
N ARG A 281 -12.14 12.50 -13.53
CA ARG A 281 -12.99 13.68 -13.77
C ARG A 281 -12.19 14.92 -14.19
N ILE A 282 -11.18 14.70 -15.04
CA ILE A 282 -10.23 15.73 -15.49
C ILE A 282 -10.55 16.24 -16.89
N MET A 283 -11.48 15.62 -17.63
CA MET A 283 -11.90 16.13 -18.93
C MET A 283 -12.82 17.33 -18.74
N ALA A 284 -12.44 18.48 -19.29
CA ALA A 284 -13.25 19.70 -19.21
C ALA A 284 -12.96 20.60 -20.43
N PRO A 285 -13.92 21.43 -20.88
CA PRO A 285 -13.75 22.29 -22.05
C PRO A 285 -12.54 23.23 -21.95
N GLU A 286 -12.13 23.61 -20.74
CA GLU A 286 -11.06 24.56 -20.47
C GLU A 286 -9.66 23.96 -20.73
N ASN A 287 -9.55 22.64 -20.85
CA ASN A 287 -8.26 21.95 -21.04
C ASN A 287 -7.58 22.28 -22.37
N GLY A 288 -8.36 22.64 -23.40
CA GLY A 288 -7.79 23.00 -24.70
C GLY A 288 -8.78 22.99 -25.88
N PRO A 289 -8.29 23.30 -27.09
CA PRO A 289 -9.10 23.38 -28.30
C PRO A 289 -9.86 22.10 -28.64
N ALA A 290 -9.27 20.91 -28.43
CA ALA A 290 -9.94 19.63 -28.72
C ALA A 290 -11.06 19.36 -27.72
N SER A 291 -10.82 19.66 -26.44
CA SER A 291 -11.82 19.56 -25.38
C SER A 291 -13.01 20.51 -25.62
N ARG A 292 -12.76 21.74 -26.12
CA ARG A 292 -13.84 22.64 -26.58
C ARG A 292 -14.60 22.14 -27.81
N ARG A 293 -13.93 21.46 -28.75
CA ARG A 293 -14.62 20.80 -29.89
C ARG A 293 -15.55 19.71 -29.39
N LEU A 294 -15.06 18.87 -28.47
CA LEU A 294 -15.83 17.79 -27.87
C LEU A 294 -17.06 18.33 -27.12
N ALA A 295 -16.90 19.38 -26.33
CA ALA A 295 -17.99 20.04 -25.62
C ALA A 295 -19.09 20.59 -26.57
N ARG A 296 -18.69 21.19 -27.70
CA ARG A 296 -19.64 21.63 -28.74
C ARG A 296 -20.39 20.49 -29.42
N VAL A 297 -19.80 19.30 -29.48
CA VAL A 297 -20.48 18.10 -30.00
C VAL A 297 -21.52 17.62 -28.98
N VAL A 298 -21.13 17.51 -27.71
CA VAL A 298 -22.02 17.14 -26.59
C VAL A 298 -23.21 18.10 -26.50
N GLN A 299 -22.96 19.41 -26.48
CA GLN A 299 -24.01 20.42 -26.37
C GLN A 299 -25.02 20.34 -27.53
N ARG A 300 -24.55 20.11 -28.76
CA ARG A 300 -25.44 20.05 -29.94
C ARG A 300 -26.20 18.74 -30.06
N LYS A 301 -25.58 17.61 -29.68
CA LYS A 301 -26.11 16.27 -29.99
C LYS A 301 -26.72 15.52 -28.82
N LEU A 302 -26.39 15.89 -27.58
CA LEU A 302 -26.86 15.23 -26.35
C LEU A 302 -27.69 16.16 -25.46
N LEU A 303 -27.16 17.32 -25.06
CA LEU A 303 -27.79 18.16 -24.02
C LEU A 303 -29.16 18.74 -24.43
N THR A 304 -29.44 18.82 -25.74
CA THR A 304 -30.73 19.27 -26.29
C THR A 304 -31.81 18.19 -26.31
N LYS A 305 -31.48 16.95 -25.96
CA LYS A 305 -32.37 15.78 -26.03
C LYS A 305 -32.70 15.24 -24.64
N GLU A 306 -33.78 14.46 -24.54
CA GLU A 306 -34.05 13.69 -23.33
C GLU A 306 -32.98 12.59 -23.14
N PRO A 307 -32.63 12.24 -21.88
CA PRO A 307 -33.14 12.84 -20.64
C PRO A 307 -32.40 14.13 -20.22
N TYR A 308 -31.27 14.46 -20.84
CA TYR A 308 -30.41 15.60 -20.46
C TYR A 308 -31.16 16.93 -20.36
N ARG A 309 -32.04 17.21 -21.35
CA ARG A 309 -32.81 18.46 -21.43
C ARG A 309 -33.70 18.66 -20.21
N SER A 310 -34.48 17.65 -19.83
CA SER A 310 -35.43 17.80 -18.71
C SER A 310 -34.76 17.69 -17.35
N TYR A 311 -33.66 16.94 -17.24
CA TYR A 311 -32.82 16.91 -16.04
C TYR A 311 -31.87 18.11 -15.91
N GLY A 312 -31.90 19.03 -16.88
CA GLY A 312 -31.20 20.31 -16.77
C GLY A 312 -29.67 20.19 -16.81
N ILE A 313 -29.13 19.10 -17.35
CA ILE A 313 -27.69 18.83 -17.37
C ILE A 313 -26.99 19.80 -18.32
N ASP A 314 -26.07 20.59 -17.79
CA ASP A 314 -25.26 21.51 -18.58
C ASP A 314 -23.90 20.89 -18.98
N VAL A 315 -23.08 21.64 -19.71
CA VAL A 315 -21.76 21.17 -20.17
C VAL A 315 -20.83 20.90 -18.97
N HIS A 316 -20.91 21.70 -17.92
CA HIS A 316 -20.04 21.53 -16.76
C HIS A 316 -20.41 20.23 -16.03
N GLU A 317 -21.68 20.04 -15.68
CA GLU A 317 -22.20 18.85 -15.01
C GLU A 317 -21.97 17.58 -15.84
N PHE A 318 -22.13 17.67 -17.16
CA PHE A 318 -21.83 16.56 -18.07
C PHE A 318 -20.41 16.03 -17.88
N PHE A 319 -19.42 16.93 -17.87
CA PHE A 319 -18.00 16.56 -17.79
C PHE A 319 -17.50 16.31 -16.36
N SER A 320 -18.12 16.94 -15.35
CA SER A 320 -17.71 16.80 -13.94
C SER A 320 -18.40 15.63 -13.21
N SER A 321 -19.52 15.12 -13.72
CA SER A 321 -20.30 14.06 -13.05
C SER A 321 -19.53 12.75 -12.91
N GLY A 322 -18.71 12.39 -13.90
CA GLY A 322 -18.09 11.07 -14.00
C GLY A 322 -19.13 9.94 -14.03
N SER A 323 -20.26 10.16 -14.73
CA SER A 323 -21.33 9.18 -14.88
C SER A 323 -21.02 8.15 -15.97
N ASP A 324 -21.22 6.88 -15.69
CA ASP A 324 -21.09 5.76 -16.64
C ASP A 324 -22.18 5.81 -17.73
N ARG A 325 -23.40 6.24 -17.37
CA ARG A 325 -24.52 6.49 -18.30
C ARG A 325 -24.15 7.56 -19.32
N ILE A 326 -23.53 8.66 -18.85
CA ILE A 326 -23.04 9.75 -19.70
C ILE A 326 -21.83 9.32 -20.54
N PHE A 327 -20.91 8.54 -19.97
CA PHE A 327 -19.75 8.02 -20.68
C PHE A 327 -20.17 7.20 -21.92
N GLY A 328 -21.19 6.36 -21.79
CA GLY A 328 -21.78 5.62 -22.91
C GLY A 328 -22.20 6.54 -24.06
N ASP A 329 -22.96 7.59 -23.75
CA ASP A 329 -23.43 8.57 -24.75
C ASP A 329 -22.27 9.36 -25.37
N LEU A 330 -21.28 9.77 -24.56
CA LEU A 330 -20.10 10.49 -25.04
C LEU A 330 -19.35 9.67 -26.09
N THR A 331 -19.13 8.38 -25.83
CA THR A 331 -18.44 7.48 -26.77
C THR A 331 -19.28 7.14 -28.01
N GLY A 332 -20.61 7.19 -27.91
CA GLY A 332 -21.53 7.00 -29.03
C GLY A 332 -21.61 8.19 -30.00
N VAL A 333 -21.37 9.41 -29.53
CA VAL A 333 -21.52 10.65 -30.33
C VAL A 333 -20.20 11.21 -30.85
N ALA A 334 -19.13 11.09 -30.06
CA ALA A 334 -17.85 11.69 -30.38
C ALA A 334 -17.01 10.81 -31.31
N ARG A 335 -16.23 11.44 -32.20
CA ARG A 335 -15.26 10.71 -33.03
C ARG A 335 -14.10 10.23 -32.16
N ALA A 336 -13.61 9.03 -32.43
CA ALA A 336 -12.49 8.43 -31.67
C ALA A 336 -11.23 9.35 -31.62
N GLY A 337 -10.90 10.02 -32.73
CA GLY A 337 -9.78 10.97 -32.79
C GLY A 337 -9.98 12.19 -31.88
N ASP A 338 -11.20 12.75 -31.83
CA ASP A 338 -11.54 13.89 -30.96
C ASP A 338 -11.46 13.49 -29.48
N LEU A 339 -11.95 12.29 -29.12
CA LEU A 339 -11.83 11.74 -27.77
C LEU A 339 -10.37 11.56 -27.34
N ALA A 340 -9.54 10.98 -28.21
CA ALA A 340 -8.13 10.76 -27.92
C ALA A 340 -7.34 12.08 -27.78
N GLU A 341 -7.67 13.09 -28.57
CA GLU A 341 -7.05 14.42 -28.46
C GLU A 341 -7.46 15.15 -27.18
N ALA A 342 -8.77 15.21 -26.88
CA ALA A 342 -9.29 15.81 -25.64
C ALA A 342 -8.75 15.12 -24.38
N THR A 343 -8.60 13.78 -24.41
CA THR A 343 -8.02 13.01 -23.30
C THR A 343 -6.56 13.38 -23.07
N ARG A 344 -5.77 13.55 -24.14
CA ARG A 344 -4.37 13.98 -24.02
C ARG A 344 -4.25 15.41 -23.51
N GLU A 345 -5.12 16.31 -23.93
CA GLU A 345 -5.20 17.68 -23.36
C GLU A 345 -5.49 17.63 -21.86
N ALA A 346 -6.47 16.84 -21.43
CA ALA A 346 -6.81 16.66 -20.02
C ALA A 346 -5.63 16.13 -19.19
N ILE A 347 -4.95 15.07 -19.65
CA ILE A 347 -3.79 14.49 -18.96
C ILE A 347 -2.63 15.49 -18.88
N ARG A 348 -2.35 16.25 -19.96
CA ARG A 348 -1.28 17.27 -19.97
C ARG A 348 -1.60 18.43 -19.03
N ARG A 349 -2.87 18.80 -18.89
CA ARG A 349 -3.30 19.88 -18.00
C ARG A 349 -3.28 19.47 -16.53
N HIS A 350 -3.53 18.19 -16.26
CA HIS A 350 -3.69 17.62 -14.91
C HIS A 350 -2.79 16.39 -14.63
N PRO A 351 -1.47 16.46 -14.84
CA PRO A 351 -0.60 15.28 -14.74
C PRO A 351 -0.50 14.73 -13.31
N GLY A 352 -0.54 15.61 -12.30
CA GLY A 352 -0.52 15.22 -10.88
C GLY A 352 -1.80 14.48 -10.45
N ALA A 353 -2.97 14.97 -10.88
CA ALA A 353 -4.25 14.31 -10.59
C ALA A 353 -4.33 12.92 -11.23
N PHE A 354 -3.91 12.81 -12.50
CA PHE A 354 -3.85 11.54 -13.23
C PHE A 354 -2.89 10.53 -12.57
N ALA A 355 -1.65 10.94 -12.27
CA ALA A 355 -0.65 10.06 -11.63
C ALA A 355 -1.06 9.65 -10.20
N SER A 356 -1.59 10.58 -9.41
CA SER A 356 -2.07 10.28 -8.05
C SER A 356 -3.28 9.35 -8.06
N SER A 357 -4.18 9.47 -9.04
CA SER A 357 -5.28 8.54 -9.24
C SER A 357 -4.79 7.13 -9.57
N ILE A 358 -3.81 6.98 -10.48
CA ILE A 358 -3.17 5.67 -10.77
C ILE A 358 -2.60 5.07 -9.48
N GLY A 359 -1.85 5.88 -8.72
CA GLY A 359 -1.27 5.46 -7.45
C GLY A 359 -2.33 5.02 -6.43
N ARG A 360 -3.42 5.76 -6.28
CA ARG A 360 -4.55 5.41 -5.41
C ARG A 360 -5.25 4.13 -5.87
N THR A 361 -5.47 3.96 -7.16
CA THR A 361 -6.10 2.75 -7.73
C THR A 361 -5.25 1.52 -7.48
N LEU A 362 -3.94 1.63 -7.72
CA LEU A 362 -2.96 0.57 -7.45
C LEU A 362 -2.89 0.24 -5.96
N TRP A 363 -2.86 1.27 -5.11
CA TRP A 363 -2.89 1.08 -3.66
C TRP A 363 -4.15 0.37 -3.23
N ASP A 364 -5.32 0.78 -3.71
CA ASP A 364 -6.60 0.17 -3.35
C ASP A 364 -6.68 -1.30 -3.75
N GLN A 365 -6.19 -1.66 -4.94
CA GLN A 365 -6.15 -3.05 -5.40
C GLN A 365 -5.16 -3.93 -4.61
N LEU A 366 -4.10 -3.35 -4.02
CA LEU A 366 -3.10 -4.09 -3.24
C LEU A 366 -3.36 -4.09 -1.72
N ALA A 367 -3.98 -3.02 -1.20
CA ALA A 367 -4.05 -2.73 0.24
C ALA A 367 -5.48 -2.74 0.81
N ASN A 368 -6.51 -2.36 0.05
CA ASN A 368 -7.77 -1.91 0.68
C ASN A 368 -9.04 -2.70 0.33
N ARG A 369 -9.05 -3.64 -0.63
CA ARG A 369 -10.32 -4.24 -1.11
C ARG A 369 -10.33 -5.77 -1.15
N PRO A 370 -11.01 -6.44 -0.20
CA PRO A 370 -11.40 -7.84 -0.33
C PRO A 370 -12.55 -8.01 -1.33
N VAL A 371 -12.74 -9.21 -1.87
CA VAL A 371 -13.96 -9.58 -2.59
C VAL A 371 -15.02 -9.94 -1.54
N TYR A 372 -16.23 -9.38 -1.70
CA TYR A 372 -17.34 -9.60 -0.79
C TYR A 372 -18.45 -10.39 -1.48
N ALA A 373 -19.12 -11.24 -0.70
CA ALA A 373 -20.34 -11.90 -1.14
C ALA A 373 -21.53 -10.93 -1.00
N PRO A 374 -22.53 -10.99 -1.90
CA PRO A 374 -23.66 -10.08 -1.89
C PRO A 374 -24.49 -10.26 -0.61
N GLU A 375 -24.69 -9.16 0.12
CA GLU A 375 -25.60 -9.09 1.25
C GLU A 375 -26.99 -8.61 0.78
N GLN A 376 -28.05 -9.30 1.20
CA GLN A 376 -29.41 -8.82 1.03
C GLN A 376 -29.61 -7.62 1.94
N VAL A 377 -29.63 -6.42 1.37
CA VAL A 377 -30.00 -5.20 2.11
C VAL A 377 -31.46 -5.37 2.53
N THR A 378 -31.72 -5.28 3.84
CA THR A 378 -33.03 -5.53 4.48
C THR A 378 -34.16 -4.60 4.00
N ALA A 379 -33.88 -3.66 3.10
CA ALA A 379 -34.88 -2.83 2.42
C ALA A 379 -35.78 -3.63 1.44
N ALA A 380 -35.39 -4.84 1.02
CA ALA A 380 -36.13 -5.60 0.01
C ALA A 380 -37.24 -6.53 0.56
N ARG A 381 -37.43 -6.63 1.88
CA ARG A 381 -38.53 -7.45 2.46
C ARG A 381 -39.88 -6.72 2.54
N THR A 382 -39.98 -5.53 1.95
CA THR A 382 -41.23 -4.80 1.71
C THR A 382 -41.56 -4.68 0.22
N GLN A 383 -41.05 -5.58 -0.65
CA GLN A 383 -41.29 -5.52 -2.10
C GLN A 383 -41.67 -6.85 -2.75
N THR A 384 -42.47 -7.66 -2.06
CA THR A 384 -43.24 -8.75 -2.69
C THR A 384 -44.74 -8.70 -2.37
N GLY A 385 -45.23 -7.53 -1.99
CA GLY A 385 -46.65 -7.18 -2.04
C GLY A 385 -46.76 -5.81 -2.67
N SER A 386 -47.28 -5.76 -3.90
CA SER A 386 -47.95 -4.60 -4.52
C SER A 386 -47.73 -3.25 -3.81
N GLN A 387 -46.59 -2.60 -4.03
CA GLN A 387 -46.44 -1.17 -3.71
C GLN A 387 -45.66 -0.50 -4.82
N GLN A 388 -46.35 0.41 -5.51
CA GLN A 388 -45.76 1.61 -6.10
C GLN A 388 -44.73 2.15 -5.10
N GLY A 389 -43.44 1.89 -5.33
CA GLY A 389 -42.40 2.45 -4.50
C GLY A 389 -42.55 3.97 -4.52
N GLN A 390 -42.56 4.61 -3.35
CA GLN A 390 -42.42 6.06 -3.24
C GLN A 390 -41.21 6.46 -4.09
N THR A 391 -41.50 6.97 -5.28
CA THR A 391 -40.46 7.41 -6.20
C THR A 391 -39.96 8.71 -5.60
N ASP A 392 -38.73 8.74 -5.10
CA ASP A 392 -38.14 10.00 -4.66
C ASP A 392 -38.14 10.94 -5.87
N PHE A 393 -38.61 12.17 -5.68
CA PHE A 393 -38.66 13.17 -6.74
C PHE A 393 -37.64 14.28 -6.47
N ILE A 394 -37.02 14.77 -7.53
CA ILE A 394 -36.22 16.00 -7.55
C ILE A 394 -36.97 17.09 -8.30
N VAL A 395 -36.80 18.34 -7.87
CA VAL A 395 -37.31 19.49 -8.59
C VAL A 395 -36.19 20.06 -9.44
N VAL A 396 -36.34 19.96 -10.75
CA VAL A 396 -35.40 20.52 -11.73
C VAL A 396 -36.15 21.55 -12.55
N ASN A 397 -35.69 22.80 -12.55
CA ASN A 397 -36.31 23.91 -13.28
C ASN A 397 -37.83 24.03 -13.03
N GLY A 398 -38.25 23.85 -11.78
CA GLY A 398 -39.66 23.92 -11.36
C GLY A 398 -40.51 22.70 -11.73
N ARG A 399 -39.95 21.66 -12.35
CA ARG A 399 -40.65 20.40 -12.69
C ARG A 399 -40.25 19.29 -11.74
N ARG A 400 -41.24 18.49 -11.31
CA ARG A 400 -41.05 17.34 -10.42
C ARG A 400 -40.74 16.09 -11.26
N LEU A 401 -39.51 15.59 -11.17
CA LEU A 401 -39.02 14.42 -11.91
C LEU A 401 -38.56 13.31 -10.96
N PRO A 402 -38.67 12.03 -11.33
CA PRO A 402 -38.07 10.94 -10.57
C PRO A 402 -36.57 11.14 -10.39
N LYS A 403 -36.09 10.98 -9.15
CA LYS A 403 -34.68 11.00 -8.83
C LYS A 403 -33.98 9.82 -9.51
N PRO A 404 -32.94 10.05 -10.32
CA PRO A 404 -32.21 8.94 -10.92
C PRO A 404 -31.56 8.05 -9.85
N SER A 405 -31.53 6.75 -10.11
CA SER A 405 -30.95 5.76 -9.22
C SER A 405 -29.41 5.87 -9.15
N GLU A 406 -28.83 5.29 -8.09
CA GLU A 406 -27.37 5.11 -7.95
C GLU A 406 -26.56 6.41 -7.92
N GLY A 407 -27.21 7.55 -7.59
CA GLY A 407 -26.55 8.86 -7.54
C GLY A 407 -26.14 9.40 -8.91
N GLN A 408 -26.75 8.88 -9.99
CA GLN A 408 -26.47 9.27 -11.36
C GLN A 408 -27.19 10.60 -11.72
N PRO A 409 -26.65 11.40 -12.64
CA PRO A 409 -27.30 12.65 -13.08
C PRO A 409 -28.50 12.43 -13.99
N ILE A 410 -28.56 11.28 -14.69
CA ILE A 410 -29.62 10.93 -15.64
C ILE A 410 -30.14 9.51 -15.38
N PRO A 411 -31.42 9.20 -15.69
CA PRO A 411 -32.03 7.90 -15.40
C PRO A 411 -31.46 6.75 -16.26
N ALA A 412 -31.12 7.01 -17.52
CA ALA A 412 -30.43 6.05 -18.40
C ALA A 412 -29.66 6.81 -19.51
N SER A 413 -28.83 6.10 -20.27
CA SER A 413 -28.13 6.63 -21.45
C SER A 413 -29.13 7.06 -22.53
N ALA A 414 -28.89 8.18 -23.21
CA ALA A 414 -29.77 8.71 -24.24
C ALA A 414 -29.74 7.92 -25.55
N ILE A 415 -28.62 7.26 -25.85
CA ILE A 415 -28.38 6.58 -27.13
C ILE A 415 -28.46 5.07 -26.98
N GLY A 416 -28.15 4.57 -25.79
CA GLY A 416 -28.19 3.16 -25.48
C GLY A 416 -27.05 2.36 -26.10
N PRO A 417 -27.01 1.04 -25.85
CA PRO A 417 -26.10 0.13 -26.52
C PRO A 417 -26.23 0.20 -28.04
N LEU A 418 -25.08 0.33 -28.72
CA LEU A 418 -24.99 0.23 -30.18
C LEU A 418 -25.29 -1.21 -30.63
N LEU A 419 -26.47 -1.41 -31.21
CA LEU A 419 -26.91 -2.68 -31.80
C LEU A 419 -26.48 -2.78 -33.27
N TRP A 420 -26.25 -4.00 -33.74
CA TRP A 420 -25.95 -4.30 -35.14
C TRP A 420 -27.18 -4.85 -35.85
N THR A 421 -27.74 -4.02 -36.74
CA THR A 421 -29.00 -4.24 -37.45
C THR A 421 -28.74 -4.25 -38.96
N PRO A 422 -28.44 -5.41 -39.59
CA PRO A 422 -28.16 -5.47 -41.02
C PRO A 422 -29.35 -5.06 -41.91
N GLY A 423 -30.58 -5.22 -41.42
CA GLY A 423 -31.81 -4.92 -42.15
C GLY A 423 -32.32 -3.48 -41.94
N GLY A 424 -31.70 -2.71 -41.04
CA GLY A 424 -32.19 -1.38 -40.70
C GLY A 424 -31.38 -0.64 -39.63
N SER A 425 -32.06 0.12 -38.78
CA SER A 425 -31.49 0.84 -37.65
C SER A 425 -32.29 0.55 -36.38
N ALA A 426 -31.59 0.38 -35.26
CA ALA A 426 -32.18 0.44 -33.93
C ALA A 426 -31.78 1.73 -33.25
N ARG A 427 -32.75 2.44 -32.68
CA ARG A 427 -32.51 3.67 -31.93
C ARG A 427 -33.25 3.61 -30.61
N GLU A 428 -32.56 3.99 -29.55
CA GLU A 428 -33.24 4.30 -28.30
C GLU A 428 -34.00 5.61 -28.48
N VAL A 429 -35.31 5.56 -28.24
CA VAL A 429 -36.22 6.70 -28.38
C VAL A 429 -36.81 7.00 -27.02
N TRP A 430 -36.62 8.24 -26.58
CA TRP A 430 -37.22 8.77 -25.37
C TRP A 430 -38.54 9.47 -25.71
N THR A 431 -39.64 9.00 -25.14
CA THR A 431 -40.98 9.61 -25.28
C THR A 431 -41.25 10.63 -24.18
N SER A 432 -40.56 10.50 -23.04
CA SER A 432 -40.59 11.42 -21.91
C SER A 432 -39.21 11.45 -21.23
N PRO A 433 -38.98 12.25 -20.17
CA PRO A 433 -37.73 12.23 -19.42
C PRO A 433 -37.42 10.90 -18.73
N THR A 434 -38.39 9.99 -18.63
CA THR A 434 -38.31 8.75 -17.85
C THR A 434 -38.73 7.51 -18.63
N GLU A 435 -39.38 7.67 -19.77
CA GLU A 435 -39.83 6.58 -20.62
C GLU A 435 -39.02 6.54 -21.90
N HIS A 436 -38.44 5.38 -22.19
CA HIS A 436 -37.67 5.12 -23.38
C HIS A 436 -37.84 3.68 -23.84
N SER A 437 -37.71 3.45 -25.14
CA SER A 437 -37.78 2.13 -25.75
C SER A 437 -36.89 2.04 -26.98
N PHE A 438 -36.43 0.84 -27.32
CA PHE A 438 -35.78 0.60 -28.61
C PHE A 438 -36.82 0.54 -29.72
N VAL A 439 -36.65 1.40 -30.72
CA VAL A 439 -37.44 1.36 -31.95
C VAL A 439 -36.56 0.81 -33.05
N PHE A 440 -37.01 -0.30 -33.66
CA PHE A 440 -36.34 -0.96 -34.77
C PHE A 440 -37.04 -0.59 -36.07
N SER A 441 -36.28 -0.25 -37.11
CA SER A 441 -36.86 0.00 -38.43
C SER A 441 -37.15 -1.29 -39.21
N ASP A 442 -36.67 -2.44 -38.73
CA ASP A 442 -36.92 -3.77 -39.29
C ASP A 442 -37.38 -4.73 -38.18
N ALA A 443 -38.57 -5.31 -38.36
CA ALA A 443 -39.16 -6.28 -37.43
C ALA A 443 -38.33 -7.57 -37.30
N HIS A 444 -37.55 -7.94 -38.31
CA HIS A 444 -36.62 -9.08 -38.21
C HIS A 444 -35.52 -8.81 -37.17
N ASP A 445 -34.96 -7.61 -37.15
CA ASP A 445 -33.92 -7.22 -36.20
C ASP A 445 -34.48 -7.08 -34.77
N GLU A 446 -35.72 -6.59 -34.63
CA GLU A 446 -36.44 -6.60 -33.35
C GLU A 446 -36.63 -8.02 -32.80
N ARG A 447 -37.10 -8.98 -33.63
CA ARG A 447 -37.24 -10.38 -33.24
C ARG A 447 -35.92 -10.98 -32.78
N ARG A 448 -34.81 -10.67 -33.46
CA ARG A 448 -33.47 -11.13 -33.07
C ARG A 448 -33.03 -10.56 -31.72
N TYR A 449 -33.29 -9.28 -31.46
CA TYR A 449 -32.99 -8.65 -30.18
C TYR A 449 -33.80 -9.27 -29.03
N ASN A 450 -35.10 -9.41 -29.22
CA ASN A 450 -35.99 -10.03 -28.23
C ASN A 450 -35.61 -11.50 -27.97
N LYS A 451 -35.25 -12.25 -29.03
CA LYS A 451 -34.74 -13.62 -28.90
C LYS A 451 -33.46 -13.67 -28.07
N LEU A 452 -32.48 -12.82 -28.32
CA LEU A 452 -31.24 -12.79 -27.54
C LEU A 452 -31.52 -12.50 -26.05
N GLY A 453 -32.43 -11.55 -25.77
CA GLY A 453 -32.87 -11.25 -24.40
C GLY A 453 -33.53 -12.46 -23.73
N ALA A 454 -34.44 -13.14 -24.43
CA ALA A 454 -35.11 -14.34 -23.93
C ALA A 454 -34.13 -15.50 -23.68
N ASP A 455 -33.22 -15.77 -24.63
CA ASP A 455 -32.19 -16.82 -24.51
C ASP A 455 -31.29 -16.57 -23.28
N VAL A 456 -30.85 -15.32 -23.08
CA VAL A 456 -30.04 -14.92 -21.92
C VAL A 456 -30.83 -15.03 -20.62
N GLY A 457 -32.09 -14.58 -20.61
CA GLY A 457 -32.96 -14.67 -19.44
C GLY A 457 -33.25 -16.11 -19.02
N GLN A 458 -33.54 -16.98 -19.98
CA GLN A 458 -33.78 -18.41 -19.76
C GLN A 458 -32.56 -19.12 -19.16
N LEU A 459 -31.36 -18.79 -19.61
CA LEU A 459 -30.14 -19.40 -19.08
C LEU A 459 -29.77 -18.83 -17.70
N ALA A 460 -29.97 -17.52 -17.49
CA ALA A 460 -29.76 -16.87 -16.20
C ALA A 460 -30.74 -17.38 -15.12
N SER A 461 -31.97 -17.73 -15.48
CA SER A 461 -32.95 -18.29 -14.54
C SER A 461 -32.62 -19.70 -14.05
N ARG A 462 -31.60 -20.36 -14.61
CA ARG A 462 -31.12 -21.69 -14.17
C ARG A 462 -30.12 -21.61 -13.01
N LEU A 463 -29.80 -20.42 -12.53
CA LEU A 463 -28.99 -20.24 -11.32
C LEU A 463 -29.62 -20.98 -10.13
N PRO A 464 -28.80 -21.49 -9.19
CA PRO A 464 -29.31 -22.10 -7.97
C PRO A 464 -30.25 -21.16 -7.22
N THR A 465 -31.45 -21.63 -6.87
CA THR A 465 -32.49 -20.86 -6.18
C THR A 465 -32.43 -20.98 -4.65
N ARG A 466 -31.38 -21.61 -4.10
CA ARG A 466 -31.21 -21.76 -2.65
C ARG A 466 -30.95 -20.41 -2.01
N ASP A 467 -31.60 -20.15 -0.87
CA ASP A 467 -31.33 -18.95 -0.08
C ASP A 467 -30.03 -19.10 0.73
N GLY A 468 -29.08 -18.18 0.53
CA GLY A 468 -27.86 -18.11 1.31
C GLY A 468 -28.09 -17.57 2.73
N SER A 469 -27.23 -17.93 3.68
CA SER A 469 -27.31 -17.41 5.06
C SER A 469 -26.68 -16.03 5.14
N GLN A 470 -27.52 -14.99 5.24
CA GLN A 470 -27.07 -13.59 5.32
C GLN A 470 -26.16 -13.33 6.52
N THR A 471 -26.44 -13.97 7.66
CA THR A 471 -25.57 -13.88 8.84
C THR A 471 -24.18 -14.43 8.57
N VAL A 472 -24.08 -15.58 7.88
CA VAL A 472 -22.80 -16.21 7.56
C VAL A 472 -22.06 -15.41 6.47
N ILE A 473 -22.77 -14.92 5.45
CA ILE A 473 -22.24 -14.02 4.42
C ILE A 473 -21.61 -12.79 5.08
N HIS A 474 -22.33 -12.14 5.99
CA HIS A 474 -21.82 -10.97 6.71
C HIS A 474 -20.57 -11.28 7.54
N ARG A 475 -20.54 -12.43 8.22
CA ARG A 475 -19.34 -12.89 8.95
C ARG A 475 -18.18 -13.21 8.00
N LEU A 476 -18.42 -13.84 6.86
CA LEU A 476 -17.40 -14.10 5.84
C LEU A 476 -16.82 -12.79 5.31
N ASN A 477 -17.66 -11.78 5.05
CA ASN A 477 -17.23 -10.44 4.65
C ASN A 477 -16.39 -9.77 5.74
N GLN A 478 -16.77 -9.87 7.01
CA GLN A 478 -15.95 -9.38 8.14
C GLN A 478 -14.59 -10.08 8.24
N ILE A 479 -14.51 -11.38 7.98
CA ILE A 479 -13.25 -12.14 7.99
C ILE A 479 -12.39 -11.71 6.79
N SER A 480 -12.98 -11.54 5.60
CA SER A 480 -12.31 -11.00 4.42
C SER A 480 -11.65 -9.65 4.70
N HIS A 481 -12.32 -8.76 5.45
CA HIS A 481 -11.75 -7.47 5.86
C HIS A 481 -10.58 -7.60 6.87
N ARG A 482 -10.59 -8.61 7.73
CA ARG A 482 -9.51 -8.86 8.71
C ARG A 482 -8.33 -9.63 8.14
N PHE A 483 -8.52 -10.32 7.02
CA PHE A 483 -7.45 -11.07 6.37
C PHE A 483 -6.33 -10.12 5.90
N PRO A 484 -5.04 -10.44 6.12
CA PRO A 484 -3.96 -9.53 5.75
C PRO A 484 -4.00 -9.15 4.27
N PRO A 485 -3.80 -7.85 3.95
CA PRO A 485 -3.90 -7.38 2.56
C PRO A 485 -2.79 -7.97 1.70
N LEU A 486 -2.98 -7.94 0.37
CA LEU A 486 -2.06 -8.55 -0.60
C LEU A 486 -0.65 -7.96 -0.49
N ILE A 487 -0.55 -6.66 -0.22
CA ILE A 487 0.72 -5.98 0.01
C ILE A 487 1.49 -6.56 1.21
N ALA A 488 0.82 -7.02 2.26
CA ALA A 488 1.47 -7.63 3.41
C ALA A 488 2.15 -8.94 3.00
N TRP A 489 1.47 -9.79 2.22
CA TRP A 489 2.05 -11.04 1.71
C TRP A 489 3.17 -10.80 0.71
N LEU A 490 3.07 -9.76 -0.12
CA LEU A 490 4.15 -9.34 -1.01
C LEU A 490 5.39 -8.89 -0.22
N VAL A 491 5.22 -8.02 0.79
CA VAL A 491 6.30 -7.54 1.66
C VAL A 491 6.94 -8.68 2.43
N VAL A 492 6.13 -9.53 3.08
CA VAL A 492 6.61 -10.73 3.79
C VAL A 492 7.37 -11.64 2.83
N GLY A 493 6.85 -11.88 1.63
CA GLY A 493 7.51 -12.69 0.61
C GLY A 493 8.85 -12.11 0.15
N VAL A 494 8.91 -10.82 -0.17
CA VAL A 494 10.16 -10.15 -0.60
C VAL A 494 11.20 -10.18 0.52
N VAL A 495 10.82 -9.82 1.75
CA VAL A 495 11.73 -9.80 2.91
C VAL A 495 12.21 -11.21 3.25
N ALA A 496 11.30 -12.18 3.31
CA ALA A 496 11.63 -13.56 3.66
C ALA A 496 12.46 -14.25 2.56
N LEU A 497 12.20 -13.94 1.28
CA LEU A 497 12.99 -14.45 0.16
C LEU A 497 14.39 -13.82 0.12
N ALA A 498 14.52 -12.52 0.42
CA ALA A 498 15.81 -11.84 0.56
C ALA A 498 16.67 -12.48 1.67
N TYR A 499 16.03 -12.89 2.77
CA TYR A 499 16.68 -13.57 3.88
C TYR A 499 17.05 -15.03 3.60
N ARG A 500 16.11 -15.84 3.10
CA ARG A 500 16.25 -17.31 3.03
C ARG A 500 16.81 -17.84 1.70
N ARG A 501 16.66 -17.08 0.61
CA ARG A 501 17.14 -17.40 -0.75
C ARG A 501 16.95 -18.88 -1.13
N PRO A 502 15.71 -19.37 -1.17
CA PRO A 502 15.43 -20.77 -1.52
C PRO A 502 15.91 -21.10 -2.95
N ARG A 503 16.17 -22.37 -3.26
CA ARG A 503 16.44 -22.78 -4.66
C ARG A 503 15.25 -22.40 -5.54
N ASN A 504 15.50 -22.14 -6.82
CA ASN A 504 14.46 -21.85 -7.81
C ASN A 504 13.58 -20.62 -7.49
N VAL A 505 14.16 -19.57 -6.87
CA VAL A 505 13.47 -18.30 -6.58
C VAL A 505 12.60 -17.79 -7.74
N LEU A 506 13.07 -17.93 -8.98
CA LEU A 506 12.32 -17.51 -10.17
C LEU A 506 10.94 -18.18 -10.29
N VAL A 507 10.75 -19.38 -9.75
CA VAL A 507 9.45 -20.08 -9.72
C VAL A 507 8.41 -19.37 -8.85
N ALA A 508 8.85 -18.67 -7.79
CA ALA A 508 7.97 -17.86 -6.96
C ALA A 508 7.84 -16.41 -7.49
N ILE A 509 8.93 -15.85 -8.00
CA ILE A 509 8.94 -14.47 -8.52
C ILE A 509 8.12 -14.35 -9.82
N ALA A 510 8.24 -15.28 -10.77
CA ALA A 510 7.64 -15.11 -12.09
C ALA A 510 6.09 -15.02 -12.06
N PRO A 511 5.35 -15.89 -11.35
CA PRO A 511 3.90 -15.73 -11.19
C PRO A 511 3.51 -14.46 -10.42
N CYS A 512 4.31 -14.07 -9.42
CA CYS A 512 4.09 -12.83 -8.66
C CYS A 512 4.22 -11.59 -9.57
N VAL A 513 5.29 -11.52 -10.37
CA VAL A 513 5.49 -10.45 -11.37
C VAL A 513 4.38 -10.45 -12.40
N ALA A 514 3.96 -11.62 -12.91
CA ALA A 514 2.83 -11.72 -13.83
C ALA A 514 1.53 -11.17 -13.20
N GLY A 515 1.25 -11.50 -11.93
CA GLY A 515 0.11 -10.94 -11.21
C GLY A 515 0.19 -9.43 -11.03
N LEU A 516 1.37 -8.90 -10.68
CA LEU A 516 1.60 -7.45 -10.59
C LEU A 516 1.43 -6.75 -11.94
N VAL A 517 1.87 -7.35 -13.05
CA VAL A 517 1.65 -6.81 -14.40
C VAL A 517 0.15 -6.70 -14.70
N VAL A 518 -0.66 -7.71 -14.35
CA VAL A 518 -2.12 -7.66 -14.52
C VAL A 518 -2.74 -6.56 -13.66
N ILE A 519 -2.35 -6.47 -12.37
CA ILE A 519 -2.85 -5.44 -11.44
C ILE A 519 -2.50 -4.04 -11.95
N VAL A 520 -1.23 -3.79 -12.30
CA VAL A 520 -0.76 -2.49 -12.79
C VAL A 520 -1.47 -2.13 -14.10
N ALA A 521 -1.54 -3.06 -15.05
CA ALA A 521 -2.22 -2.82 -16.33
C ALA A 521 -3.71 -2.51 -16.13
N THR A 522 -4.38 -3.20 -15.21
CA THR A 522 -5.78 -2.93 -14.85
C THR A 522 -5.89 -1.55 -14.20
N ALA A 523 -5.05 -1.26 -13.21
CA ALA A 523 -5.05 -0.01 -12.48
C ALA A 523 -4.78 1.20 -13.38
N LEU A 524 -4.23 1.03 -14.59
CA LEU A 524 -4.05 2.09 -15.57
C LEU A 524 -5.34 2.52 -16.26
N VAL A 525 -6.30 1.61 -16.46
CA VAL A 525 -7.46 1.83 -17.36
C VAL A 525 -8.82 1.54 -16.74
N ALA A 526 -8.88 0.86 -15.59
CA ALA A 526 -10.11 0.37 -14.98
C ALA A 526 -10.22 0.82 -13.50
N PRO A 527 -11.44 0.84 -12.92
CA PRO A 527 -11.63 1.24 -11.53
C PRO A 527 -10.99 0.25 -10.54
N SER A 528 -10.85 0.67 -9.28
CA SER A 528 -10.36 -0.20 -8.18
C SER A 528 -11.43 -1.18 -7.73
N VAL A 529 -11.63 -2.24 -8.53
CA VAL A 529 -12.56 -3.34 -8.23
C VAL A 529 -11.75 -4.56 -7.75
N PRO A 530 -12.05 -5.13 -6.58
CA PRO A 530 -11.26 -6.24 -6.01
C PRO A 530 -11.21 -7.49 -6.90
N GLU A 531 -12.26 -7.74 -7.68
CA GLU A 531 -12.39 -8.83 -8.64
C GLU A 531 -11.32 -8.77 -9.76
N TYR A 532 -10.72 -7.61 -10.03
CA TYR A 532 -9.62 -7.54 -10.99
C TYR A 532 -8.29 -8.05 -10.45
N ALA A 533 -8.04 -7.90 -9.14
CA ALA A 533 -6.80 -8.34 -8.49
C ALA A 533 -6.91 -9.75 -7.90
N ALA A 534 -8.11 -10.14 -7.43
CA ALA A 534 -8.34 -11.41 -6.75
C ALA A 534 -7.94 -12.68 -7.54
N PRO A 535 -8.11 -12.76 -8.88
CA PRO A 535 -7.70 -13.94 -9.64
C PRO A 535 -6.19 -14.21 -9.63
N VAL A 536 -5.37 -13.16 -9.53
CA VAL A 536 -3.90 -13.26 -9.57
C VAL A 536 -3.26 -13.14 -8.20
N SER A 537 -4.01 -12.70 -7.19
CA SER A 537 -3.52 -12.48 -5.84
C SER A 537 -2.90 -13.69 -5.13
N PRO A 538 -3.35 -14.95 -5.37
CA PRO A 538 -2.70 -16.13 -4.82
C PRO A 538 -1.22 -16.24 -5.16
N ALA A 539 -0.74 -15.63 -6.26
CA ALA A 539 0.66 -15.68 -6.66
C ALA A 539 1.63 -15.13 -5.60
N PHE A 540 1.13 -14.32 -4.67
CA PHE A 540 1.93 -13.76 -3.57
C PHE A 540 2.12 -14.76 -2.42
N PHE A 541 1.25 -15.76 -2.26
CA PHE A 541 1.36 -16.75 -1.18
C PHE A 541 2.50 -17.74 -1.35
N PRO A 542 2.74 -18.35 -2.54
CA PRO A 542 3.94 -19.15 -2.77
C PRO A 542 5.23 -18.37 -2.52
N LEU A 543 5.26 -17.06 -2.83
CA LEU A 543 6.41 -16.20 -2.55
C LEU A 543 6.66 -16.07 -1.04
N ALA A 544 5.61 -15.76 -0.27
CA ALA A 544 5.67 -15.72 1.19
C ALA A 544 6.05 -17.08 1.78
N ALA A 545 5.39 -18.16 1.37
CA ALA A 545 5.64 -19.50 1.89
C ALA A 545 7.06 -20.02 1.54
N ALA A 546 7.54 -19.77 0.32
CA ALA A 546 8.91 -20.10 -0.08
C ALA A 546 9.94 -19.38 0.79
N GLY A 547 9.71 -18.09 1.10
CA GLY A 547 10.57 -17.32 1.99
C GLY A 547 10.49 -17.75 3.46
N LEU A 548 9.30 -18.10 3.96
CA LEU A 548 9.08 -18.39 5.39
C LEU A 548 9.40 -19.82 5.81
N VAL A 549 9.21 -20.81 4.92
CA VAL A 549 9.37 -22.23 5.28
C VAL A 549 10.09 -23.07 4.22
N GLY A 550 10.45 -22.49 3.08
CA GLY A 550 11.14 -23.19 1.99
C GLY A 550 12.48 -23.79 2.40
N VAL A 551 12.89 -24.88 1.74
CA VAL A 551 14.16 -25.56 2.00
C VAL A 551 15.33 -24.69 1.50
N PRO A 552 16.26 -24.26 2.39
CA PRO A 552 17.38 -23.42 1.99
C PRO A 552 18.41 -24.21 1.15
N VAL A 553 19.13 -23.52 0.26
CA VAL A 553 20.28 -24.10 -0.46
C VAL A 553 21.35 -24.50 0.57
N ARG A 554 21.61 -25.81 0.76
CA ARG A 554 22.88 -26.26 1.36
C ARG A 554 24.03 -25.89 0.41
N ARG A 555 24.67 -24.74 0.62
CA ARG A 555 26.02 -24.40 0.14
C ARG A 555 26.75 -23.71 1.28
N GLY A 556 28.02 -24.09 1.47
CA GLY A 556 28.85 -23.81 2.65
C GLY A 556 28.65 -22.44 3.27
N ARG A 557 28.25 -22.43 4.54
CA ARG A 557 28.39 -21.29 5.44
C ARG A 557 29.86 -20.90 5.48
N ARG A 558 30.27 -19.84 4.77
CA ARG A 558 31.24 -18.83 5.30
C ARG A 558 31.58 -17.65 4.38
N VAL A 559 31.37 -17.67 3.06
CA VAL A 559 32.00 -16.64 2.20
C VAL A 559 31.05 -15.53 1.68
N VAL A 560 29.72 -15.74 1.56
CA VAL A 560 28.81 -14.74 0.93
C VAL A 560 27.85 -14.05 1.91
N ALA A 561 27.75 -14.51 3.16
CA ALA A 561 26.85 -13.91 4.16
C ALA A 561 27.26 -12.47 4.56
N GLU A 562 28.48 -12.05 4.21
CA GLU A 562 29.00 -10.71 4.51
C GLU A 562 28.82 -9.70 3.38
N SER A 563 28.52 -10.12 2.13
CA SER A 563 28.57 -9.20 0.98
C SER A 563 27.31 -8.35 0.74
N TRP A 564 26.11 -8.81 1.14
CA TRP A 564 24.86 -8.06 0.90
C TRP A 564 24.36 -7.26 2.10
N ARG A 565 24.74 -7.64 3.34
CA ARG A 565 24.37 -6.89 4.55
C ARG A 565 24.83 -5.42 4.50
N PRO A 566 26.02 -5.10 3.96
CA PRO A 566 26.42 -3.72 3.70
C PRO A 566 25.47 -3.02 2.72
N LEU A 567 25.09 -3.68 1.61
CA LEU A 567 24.21 -3.12 0.58
C LEU A 567 22.77 -2.92 1.07
N ALA A 568 22.20 -3.88 1.81
CA ALA A 568 20.88 -3.71 2.41
C ALA A 568 20.88 -2.65 3.52
N GLY A 569 21.92 -2.63 4.36
CA GLY A 569 22.11 -1.56 5.32
C GLY A 569 22.25 -0.20 4.64
N LEU A 570 22.98 -0.13 3.51
CA LEU A 570 23.12 1.07 2.70
C LEU A 570 21.76 1.51 2.12
N ALA A 571 21.01 0.59 1.52
CA ALA A 571 19.68 0.89 0.97
C ALA A 571 18.71 1.41 2.05
N VAL A 572 18.69 0.78 3.23
CA VAL A 572 17.89 1.26 4.38
C VAL A 572 18.37 2.63 4.83
N GLY A 573 19.68 2.82 4.96
CA GLY A 573 20.26 4.12 5.34
C GLY A 573 19.90 5.23 4.36
N VAL A 574 20.03 4.98 3.06
CA VAL A 574 19.70 5.95 1.99
C VAL A 574 18.20 6.26 2.00
N ALA A 575 17.34 5.23 2.12
CA ALA A 575 15.90 5.43 2.20
C ALA A 575 15.50 6.25 3.43
N ALA A 576 16.07 5.93 4.60
CA ALA A 576 15.84 6.68 5.83
C ALA A 576 16.36 8.12 5.73
N ALA A 577 17.52 8.35 5.12
CA ALA A 577 18.09 9.69 4.94
C ALA A 577 17.25 10.53 3.97
N ALA A 578 16.81 9.95 2.85
CA ALA A 578 15.91 10.62 1.91
C ALA A 578 14.56 10.96 2.57
N TRP A 579 14.03 10.06 3.40
CA TRP A 579 12.79 10.30 4.14
C TRP A 579 12.96 11.40 5.18
N ALA A 580 14.01 11.36 6.00
CA ALA A 580 14.34 12.42 6.95
C ALA A 580 14.54 13.77 6.24
N ALA A 581 15.32 13.80 5.17
CA ALA A 581 15.56 15.00 4.38
C ALA A 581 14.25 15.61 3.87
N LYS A 582 13.33 14.79 3.36
CA LYS A 582 12.00 15.25 2.96
C LYS A 582 11.22 15.85 4.13
N ILE A 583 11.13 15.16 5.27
CA ILE A 583 10.39 15.63 6.46
C ILE A 583 10.88 17.01 6.89
N TYR A 584 12.19 17.17 7.10
CA TYR A 584 12.73 18.41 7.63
C TYR A 584 12.85 19.50 6.56
N PHE A 585 12.99 19.16 5.28
CA PHE A 585 12.88 20.15 4.21
C PHE A 585 11.48 20.74 4.15
N ASP A 586 10.43 19.91 4.17
CA ASP A 586 9.04 20.37 4.19
C ASP A 586 8.77 21.24 5.42
N ARG A 587 9.31 20.86 6.58
CA ARG A 587 9.18 21.63 7.83
C ARG A 587 9.88 22.99 7.76
N LEU A 588 11.12 23.03 7.31
CA LEU A 588 11.88 24.28 7.16
C LEU A 588 11.24 25.19 6.11
N LYS A 589 10.76 24.62 5.00
CA LYS A 589 10.00 25.34 3.98
C LYS A 589 8.72 25.96 4.56
N ALA A 590 7.99 25.25 5.43
CA ALA A 590 6.79 25.79 6.06
C ALA A 590 7.08 27.08 6.85
N PHE A 591 8.21 27.16 7.56
CA PHE A 591 8.61 28.40 8.25
C PHE A 591 8.97 29.52 7.28
N VAL A 592 9.62 29.20 6.14
CA VAL A 592 9.89 30.18 5.07
C VAL A 592 8.57 30.71 4.46
N ASP A 593 7.56 29.84 4.36
CA ASP A 593 6.22 30.19 3.89
C ASP A 593 5.35 30.88 4.97
N GLY A 594 5.91 31.17 6.15
CA GLY A 594 5.26 31.94 7.22
C GLY A 594 4.56 31.12 8.31
N ALA A 595 4.81 29.81 8.42
CA ALA A 595 4.29 29.01 9.53
C ALA A 595 4.82 29.52 10.88
N GLY A 596 3.98 29.50 11.92
CA GLY A 596 4.39 29.82 13.28
C GLY A 596 5.24 28.71 13.93
N ALA A 597 5.94 29.05 15.03
CA ALA A 597 6.68 28.11 15.88
C ALA A 597 5.80 26.96 16.37
N GLY A 598 6.44 25.83 16.70
CA GLY A 598 5.76 24.73 17.38
C GLY A 598 5.18 25.15 18.73
N ASN A 599 4.17 24.42 19.20
CA ASN A 599 3.40 24.78 20.40
C ASN A 599 4.29 25.01 21.64
N ASP A 600 5.22 24.10 21.92
CA ASP A 600 6.09 24.17 23.10
C ASP A 600 7.07 25.34 22.99
N LEU A 601 7.67 25.55 21.82
CA LEU A 601 8.55 26.70 21.59
C LEU A 601 7.79 28.02 21.78
N HIS A 602 6.52 28.09 21.37
CA HIS A 602 5.67 29.25 21.60
C HIS A 602 5.45 29.52 23.11
N VAL A 603 5.30 28.46 23.92
CA VAL A 603 5.22 28.56 25.38
C VAL A 603 6.54 29.09 25.96
N PHE A 604 7.68 28.62 25.46
CA PHE A 604 8.99 29.09 25.92
C PHE A 604 9.23 30.55 25.57
N LEU A 605 8.94 30.97 24.33
CA LEU A 605 9.08 32.37 23.90
C LEU A 605 8.21 33.30 24.73
N ARG A 606 6.97 32.89 25.05
CA ARG A 606 6.09 33.68 25.94
C ARG A 606 6.69 33.82 27.34
N ALA A 607 7.23 32.74 27.90
CA ALA A 607 7.90 32.76 29.19
C ALA A 607 9.17 33.62 29.14
N SER A 608 9.94 33.57 28.04
CA SER A 608 11.10 34.43 27.81
C SER A 608 10.74 35.91 27.86
N GLY A 609 9.64 36.33 27.22
CA GLY A 609 9.16 37.71 27.31
C GLY A 609 8.88 38.13 28.76
N LYS A 610 8.23 37.26 29.54
CA LYS A 610 7.94 37.52 30.96
C LYS A 610 9.20 37.68 31.81
N VAL A 611 10.19 36.79 31.65
CA VAL A 611 11.41 36.89 32.47
C VAL A 611 12.29 38.08 32.06
N LEU A 612 12.27 38.48 30.78
CA LEU A 612 12.92 39.71 30.31
C LEU A 612 12.30 40.96 30.95
N ASP A 613 10.99 40.95 31.21
CA ASP A 613 10.29 41.99 31.96
C ASP A 613 10.43 41.83 33.49
N THR A 614 11.33 40.95 33.96
CA THR A 614 11.50 40.59 35.39
C THR A 614 10.22 40.08 36.07
N ALA A 615 9.26 39.59 35.28
CA ALA A 615 7.97 39.10 35.74
C ALA A 615 7.94 37.57 35.85
N SER A 616 7.00 37.05 36.64
CA SER A 616 6.81 35.60 36.74
C SER A 616 6.28 35.02 35.42
N PRO A 617 6.88 33.93 34.90
CA PRO A 617 6.37 33.24 33.71
C PRO A 617 5.21 32.28 34.03
N TYR A 618 4.83 32.13 35.30
CA TYR A 618 3.90 31.10 35.76
C TYR A 618 2.45 31.57 35.73
N ALA A 619 1.68 30.98 34.82
CA ALA A 619 0.23 31.08 34.83
C ALA A 619 -0.38 29.82 34.22
N PHE A 620 -1.34 29.20 34.91
CA PHE A 620 -1.96 27.98 34.45
C PHE A 620 -2.88 28.22 33.23
N HIS A 621 -2.57 27.57 32.12
CA HIS A 621 -3.31 27.66 30.84
C HIS A 621 -3.31 26.32 30.11
N ALA A 622 -3.69 25.23 30.80
CA ALA A 622 -3.74 23.87 30.23
C ALA A 622 -2.47 23.53 29.42
N ASP A 623 -2.62 23.18 28.14
CA ASP A 623 -1.57 22.82 27.17
C ASP A 623 -0.57 23.94 26.84
N LYS A 624 -0.85 25.18 27.25
CA LYS A 624 0.02 26.36 27.06
C LYS A 624 0.76 26.77 28.34
N THR A 625 0.74 25.92 29.36
CA THR A 625 1.35 26.21 30.65
C THR A 625 2.87 26.04 30.60
N PHE A 626 3.62 27.08 31.01
CA PHE A 626 5.06 26.96 31.21
C PHE A 626 5.34 26.23 32.53
N ALA A 627 5.81 24.98 32.44
CA ALA A 627 6.01 24.07 33.57
C ALA A 627 7.48 23.88 33.99
N TYR A 628 8.35 24.82 33.63
CA TYR A 628 9.79 24.69 33.75
C TYR A 628 10.36 25.74 34.73
N PRO A 629 11.53 25.53 35.34
CA PRO A 629 12.26 26.59 36.03
C PRO A 629 12.57 27.77 35.10
N PRO A 630 12.72 29.01 35.62
CA PRO A 630 12.96 30.20 34.80
C PRO A 630 14.21 30.09 33.93
N PHE A 631 15.17 29.24 34.33
CA PHE A 631 16.36 28.92 33.56
C PHE A 631 16.07 28.61 32.08
N LEU A 632 15.01 27.86 31.77
CA LEU A 632 14.66 27.58 30.36
C LEU A 632 14.18 28.84 29.63
N ALA A 633 13.41 29.70 30.29
CA ALA A 633 12.95 30.95 29.70
C ALA A 633 14.14 31.88 29.38
N TRP A 634 15.14 31.94 30.26
CA TRP A 634 16.39 32.65 30.01
C TRP A 634 17.22 32.04 28.88
N LEU A 635 17.26 30.71 28.78
CA LEU A 635 17.97 30.02 27.70
C LEU A 635 17.37 30.31 26.31
N VAL A 636 16.04 30.45 26.24
CA VAL A 636 15.30 30.73 25.00
C VAL A 636 15.18 32.24 24.72
N ALA A 637 15.49 33.10 25.70
CA ALA A 637 15.36 34.56 25.57
C ALA A 637 16.06 35.18 24.34
N PRO A 638 17.23 34.71 23.87
CA PRO A 638 17.84 35.23 22.64
C PRO A 638 16.98 35.06 21.38
N LEU A 639 16.01 34.14 21.38
CA LEU A 639 15.08 33.91 20.26
C LEU A 639 13.81 34.76 20.35
N HIS A 640 13.52 35.36 21.52
CA HIS A 640 12.32 36.18 21.75
C HIS A 640 12.17 37.37 20.79
N PRO A 641 13.24 38.11 20.41
CA PRO A 641 13.12 39.24 19.48
C PRO A 641 12.77 38.83 18.04
N LEU A 642 12.88 37.53 17.70
CA LEU A 642 12.65 37.04 16.35
C LEU A 642 11.15 36.83 16.08
N SER A 643 10.76 36.85 14.81
CA SER A 643 9.41 36.40 14.43
C SER A 643 9.22 34.93 14.80
N SER A 644 7.98 34.53 15.08
CA SER A 644 7.65 33.14 15.45
C SER A 644 8.17 32.13 14.40
N SER A 645 8.09 32.46 13.11
CA SER A 645 8.64 31.63 12.03
C SER A 645 10.16 31.54 12.07
N ALA A 646 10.86 32.66 12.29
CA ALA A 646 12.33 32.68 12.38
C ALA A 646 12.84 31.93 13.62
N ALA A 647 12.19 32.11 14.77
CA ALA A 647 12.49 31.36 15.99
C ALA A 647 12.25 29.84 15.78
N GLY A 648 11.13 29.47 15.14
CA GLY A 648 10.82 28.08 14.81
C GLY A 648 11.83 27.44 13.86
N PHE A 649 12.27 28.18 12.84
CA PHE A 649 13.30 27.74 11.90
C PHE A 649 14.64 27.50 12.60
N LEU A 650 15.13 28.47 13.40
CA LEU A 650 16.40 28.34 14.12
C LEU A 650 16.36 27.25 15.18
N TRP A 651 15.28 27.14 15.95
CA TRP A 651 15.12 26.10 16.96
C TRP A 651 15.08 24.70 16.34
N THR A 652 14.49 24.56 15.15
CA THR A 652 14.48 23.30 14.40
C THR A 652 15.90 22.90 14.00
N LEU A 653 16.68 23.83 13.44
CA LEU A 653 18.08 23.58 13.09
C LEU A 653 18.93 23.25 14.33
N LEU A 654 18.74 23.99 15.42
CA LEU A 654 19.42 23.71 16.68
C LEU A 654 19.04 22.34 17.23
N SER A 655 17.76 21.95 17.17
CA SER A 655 17.28 20.65 17.63
C SER A 655 17.89 19.50 16.83
N LEU A 656 17.95 19.64 15.50
CA LEU A 656 18.66 18.68 14.63
C LEU A 656 20.15 18.61 14.97
N ALA A 657 20.80 19.74 15.24
CA ALA A 657 22.20 19.76 15.66
C ALA A 657 22.40 19.06 17.02
N MET A 658 21.51 19.31 17.99
CA MET A 658 21.55 18.70 19.32
C MET A 658 21.37 17.19 19.28
N VAL A 659 20.40 16.66 18.51
CA VAL A 659 20.25 15.21 18.33
C VAL A 659 21.48 14.60 17.67
N THR A 660 22.02 15.23 16.62
CA THR A 660 23.25 14.78 15.96
C THR A 660 24.41 14.72 16.95
N LEU A 661 24.64 15.82 17.68
CA LEU A 661 25.74 15.94 18.62
C LEU A 661 25.60 14.95 19.79
N ALA A 662 24.39 14.72 20.28
CA ALA A 662 24.14 13.75 21.33
C ALA A 662 24.51 12.33 20.89
N LEU A 663 24.03 11.91 19.70
CA LEU A 663 24.39 10.60 19.14
C LEU A 663 25.90 10.49 18.88
N TRP A 664 26.52 11.58 18.45
CA TRP A 664 27.97 11.65 18.24
C TRP A 664 28.76 11.52 19.55
N LEU A 665 28.31 12.11 20.66
CA LEU A 665 28.91 11.98 21.98
C LEU A 665 28.77 10.56 22.56
N LEU A 666 27.70 9.84 22.20
CA LEU A 666 27.49 8.44 22.55
C LEU A 666 28.35 7.45 21.72
N ASP A 667 29.32 7.95 20.95
CA ASP A 667 30.16 7.19 20.02
C ASP A 667 29.38 6.45 18.91
N LEU A 668 28.19 6.94 18.55
CA LEU A 668 27.51 6.44 17.35
C LEU A 668 28.22 7.01 16.12
N ARG A 669 28.83 6.14 15.31
CA ARG A 669 29.53 6.55 14.07
C ARG A 669 28.84 6.07 12.81
N ASP A 670 27.87 5.17 12.94
CA ASP A 670 27.13 4.63 11.81
C ASP A 670 26.03 5.60 11.36
N TRP A 671 26.29 6.36 10.29
CA TRP A 671 25.39 7.38 9.75
C TRP A 671 23.97 6.87 9.46
N ARG A 672 23.80 5.57 9.20
CA ARG A 672 22.50 4.96 8.92
C ARG A 672 21.58 5.01 10.15
N CYS A 673 22.18 4.97 11.34
CA CYS A 673 21.45 5.08 12.60
C CYS A 673 21.00 6.53 12.85
N TYR A 674 21.80 7.53 12.44
CA TYR A 674 21.38 8.93 12.46
C TYR A 674 20.17 9.15 11.55
N ALA A 675 20.24 8.62 10.32
CA ALA A 675 19.14 8.69 9.37
C ALA A 675 17.84 8.10 9.94
N LEU A 676 17.92 6.93 10.60
CA LEU A 676 16.76 6.34 11.27
C LEU A 676 16.27 7.15 12.47
N ALA A 677 17.18 7.66 13.31
CA ALA A 677 16.84 8.47 14.47
C ALA A 677 15.95 9.67 14.10
N TYR A 678 16.23 10.30 12.96
CA TYR A 678 15.47 11.43 12.43
C TYR A 678 14.09 11.08 11.88
N VAL A 679 13.82 9.81 11.59
CA VAL A 679 12.52 9.32 11.09
C VAL A 679 11.60 8.90 12.23
N PHE A 680 12.14 8.56 13.40
CA PHE A 680 11.33 8.07 14.53
C PHE A 680 10.31 9.11 14.99
N LEU A 681 9.11 8.61 15.35
CA LEU A 681 8.00 9.47 15.75
C LEU A 681 8.35 10.38 16.92
N PHE A 682 9.05 9.87 17.95
CA PHE A 682 9.43 10.69 19.11
C PHE A 682 10.43 11.79 18.78
N THR A 683 11.33 11.58 17.80
CA THR A 683 12.27 12.60 17.34
C THR A 683 11.54 13.67 16.54
N ARG A 684 10.67 13.24 15.62
CA ARG A 684 9.84 14.13 14.82
C ARG A 684 8.92 14.97 15.70
N SER A 685 8.17 14.34 16.61
CA SER A 685 7.28 15.02 17.56
C SER A 685 8.05 16.05 18.41
N SER A 686 9.25 15.70 18.87
CA SER A 686 10.10 16.59 19.64
C SER A 686 10.51 17.86 18.87
N ILE A 687 10.85 17.71 17.58
CA ILE A 687 11.27 18.81 16.72
C ILE A 687 10.06 19.63 16.24
N ASP A 688 8.98 18.97 15.83
CA ASP A 688 7.76 19.61 15.29
C ASP A 688 7.06 20.48 16.34
N LEU A 689 7.07 20.08 17.61
CA LEU A 689 6.56 20.88 18.72
C LEU A 689 7.57 21.93 19.22
N GLY A 690 8.85 21.79 18.90
CA GLY A 690 9.91 22.66 19.39
C GLY A 690 10.21 22.46 20.87
N THR A 691 10.20 21.21 21.31
CA THR A 691 10.40 20.81 22.72
C THR A 691 11.86 20.94 23.17
N ILE A 692 12.16 20.70 24.47
CA ILE A 692 13.54 20.74 25.02
C ILE A 692 14.24 19.38 25.04
N GLU A 693 13.55 18.33 24.64
CA GLU A 693 14.01 16.95 24.67
C GLU A 693 15.30 16.72 23.88
N PRO A 694 15.59 17.41 22.76
CA PRO A 694 16.88 17.30 22.08
C PRO A 694 18.03 17.82 22.96
N LEU A 695 17.79 18.87 23.75
CA LEU A 695 18.76 19.41 24.72
C LEU A 695 18.93 18.46 25.91
N LEU A 696 17.85 17.85 26.40
CA LEU A 696 17.93 16.82 27.45
C LEU A 696 18.70 15.59 26.97
N LEU A 697 18.44 15.13 25.74
CA LEU A 697 19.20 14.04 25.11
C LEU A 697 20.69 14.38 25.04
N LEU A 698 21.03 15.60 24.62
CA LEU A 698 22.40 16.09 24.58
C LEU A 698 23.05 16.16 25.97
N ALA A 699 22.33 16.62 26.99
CA ALA A 699 22.82 16.67 28.36
C ALA A 699 23.10 15.27 28.92
N VAL A 700 22.21 14.30 28.68
CA VAL A 700 22.43 12.90 29.09
C VAL A 700 23.61 12.29 28.33
N ALA A 701 23.74 12.56 27.02
CA ALA A 701 24.87 12.09 26.22
C ALA A 701 26.21 12.70 26.67
N ALA A 702 26.22 14.00 27.01
CA ALA A 702 27.38 14.69 27.58
C ALA A 702 27.76 14.13 28.96
N ALA A 703 26.78 13.88 29.83
CA ALA A 703 26.99 13.23 31.12
C ALA A 703 27.61 11.84 30.95
N TRP A 704 27.15 11.05 29.97
CA TRP A 704 27.75 9.76 29.66
C TRP A 704 29.17 9.87 29.10
N HIS A 705 29.40 10.76 28.14
CA HIS A 705 30.67 10.91 27.46
C HIS A 705 31.76 11.39 28.42
N TRP A 706 31.46 12.40 29.24
CA TRP A 706 32.39 12.97 30.21
C TRP A 706 32.30 12.36 31.60
N ARG A 707 31.61 11.22 31.79
CA ARG A 707 31.33 10.60 33.11
C ARG A 707 32.51 10.51 34.09
N GLU A 708 33.74 10.39 33.59
CA GLU A 708 34.95 10.33 34.43
C GLU A 708 35.48 11.71 34.88
N ARG A 709 34.95 12.79 34.30
CA ARG A 709 35.30 14.18 34.62
C ARG A 709 34.19 14.80 35.46
N ALA A 710 34.49 15.00 36.74
CA ALA A 710 33.48 15.38 37.74
C ALA A 710 32.75 16.68 37.40
N LEU A 711 33.46 17.73 36.97
CA LEU A 711 32.86 19.04 36.67
C LEU A 711 31.94 19.01 35.45
N GLN A 712 32.39 18.43 34.34
CA GLN A 712 31.63 18.38 33.08
C GLN A 712 30.38 17.49 33.23
N THR A 713 30.51 16.35 33.90
CA THR A 713 29.37 15.47 34.19
C THR A 713 28.38 16.12 35.13
N ALA A 714 28.88 16.77 36.19
CA ALA A 714 28.04 17.50 37.12
C ALA A 714 27.24 18.60 36.43
N GLY A 715 27.89 19.41 35.58
CA GLY A 715 27.22 20.45 34.79
C GLY A 715 26.14 19.88 33.86
N ALA A 716 26.45 18.80 33.15
CA ALA A 716 25.49 18.17 32.24
C ALA A 716 24.26 17.58 32.98
N VAL A 717 24.48 16.89 34.11
CA VAL A 717 23.40 16.34 34.94
C VAL A 717 22.58 17.47 35.60
N ALA A 718 23.24 18.53 36.09
CA ALA A 718 22.56 19.70 36.66
C ALA A 718 21.66 20.39 35.65
N VAL A 719 22.15 20.62 34.43
CA VAL A 719 21.36 21.20 33.34
C VAL A 719 20.16 20.31 32.99
N ALA A 720 20.35 18.98 32.90
CA ALA A 720 19.26 18.05 32.64
C ALA A 720 18.16 18.12 33.72
N ILE A 721 18.54 18.17 35.00
CA ILE A 721 17.61 18.20 36.14
C ILE A 721 16.88 19.54 36.22
N VAL A 722 17.60 20.67 36.09
CA VAL A 722 16.99 22.00 36.13
C VAL A 722 16.06 22.23 34.94
N LEU A 723 16.42 21.75 33.76
CA LEU A 723 15.54 21.85 32.61
C LEU A 723 14.32 20.95 32.75
N LYS A 724 14.43 19.76 33.36
CA LYS A 724 13.27 18.89 33.60
C LYS A 724 13.52 17.95 34.78
N LEU A 725 12.83 18.23 35.89
CA LEU A 725 13.08 17.60 37.20
C LEU A 725 13.01 16.07 37.18
N PHE A 726 12.24 15.46 36.28
CA PHE A 726 12.09 14.00 36.23
C PHE A 726 13.42 13.25 35.97
N LEU A 727 14.47 13.94 35.51
CA LEU A 727 15.82 13.39 35.32
C LEU A 727 16.69 13.34 36.59
N TRP A 728 16.14 13.68 37.76
CA TRP A 728 16.83 13.54 39.06
C TRP A 728 17.45 12.14 39.33
N PRO A 729 16.95 10.99 38.80
CA PRO A 729 17.60 9.70 38.99
C PRO A 729 19.01 9.59 38.38
N LEU A 730 19.42 10.53 37.53
CA LEU A 730 20.79 10.60 37.03
C LEU A 730 21.81 10.90 38.14
N GLU A 731 21.42 11.63 39.20
CA GLU A 731 22.26 11.79 40.38
C GLU A 731 22.48 10.45 41.10
N ILE A 732 21.43 9.63 41.21
CA ILE A 732 21.54 8.27 41.75
C ILE A 732 22.49 7.44 40.89
N TRP A 733 22.41 7.54 39.56
CA TRP A 733 23.36 6.85 38.67
C TRP A 733 24.82 7.23 38.99
N LEU A 734 25.12 8.51 39.24
CA LEU A 734 26.46 8.95 39.65
C LEU A 734 26.87 8.33 41.00
N VAL A 735 25.98 8.31 41.99
CA VAL A 735 26.25 7.69 43.30
C VAL A 735 26.51 6.18 43.15
N LEU A 736 25.65 5.47 42.42
CA LEU A 736 25.75 4.02 42.22
C LEU A 736 27.00 3.61 41.43
N THR A 737 27.45 4.46 40.50
CA THR A 737 28.70 4.26 39.75
C THR A 737 29.94 4.79 40.49
N ARG A 738 29.83 5.08 41.80
CA ARG A 738 30.89 5.58 42.70
C ARG A 738 31.48 6.95 42.29
N ARG A 739 30.73 7.75 41.55
CA ARG A 739 31.08 9.13 41.14
C ARG A 739 30.47 10.16 42.09
N THR A 740 30.62 9.96 43.39
CA THR A 740 29.98 10.76 44.44
C THR A 740 30.33 12.24 44.39
N ARG A 741 31.60 12.58 44.07
CA ARG A 741 32.01 13.98 43.86
C ARG A 741 31.23 14.65 42.74
N ALA A 742 30.99 13.95 41.63
CA ALA A 742 30.19 14.47 40.53
C ALA A 742 28.72 14.63 40.94
N ALA A 743 28.17 13.71 41.75
CA ALA A 743 26.81 13.80 42.26
C ALA A 743 26.59 15.03 43.17
N VAL A 744 27.50 15.27 44.12
CA VAL A 744 27.44 16.45 45.00
C VAL A 744 27.55 17.75 44.20
N LEU A 745 28.48 17.80 43.24
CA LEU A 745 28.61 18.96 42.35
C LEU A 745 27.38 19.15 41.46
N ALA A 746 26.76 18.07 40.98
CA ALA A 746 25.54 18.13 40.16
C ALA A 746 24.39 18.75 40.96
N ALA A 747 24.16 18.27 42.18
CA ALA A 747 23.15 18.83 43.08
C ALA A 747 23.42 20.31 43.38
N GLY A 748 24.67 20.67 43.69
CA GLY A 748 25.08 22.06 43.92
C GLY A 748 24.86 22.96 42.71
N PHE A 749 25.26 22.53 41.51
CA PHE A 749 25.04 23.27 40.27
C PHE A 749 23.57 23.36 39.89
N ALA A 750 22.77 22.32 40.12
CA ALA A 750 21.33 22.34 39.85
C ALA A 750 20.63 23.38 40.74
N VAL A 751 20.92 23.37 42.04
CA VAL A 751 20.42 24.36 43.00
C VAL A 751 20.89 25.76 42.62
N ALA A 752 22.16 25.94 42.28
CA ALA A 752 22.70 27.25 41.89
C ALA A 752 22.03 27.79 40.61
N LEU A 753 21.92 26.99 39.55
CA LEU A 753 21.28 27.40 38.29
C LEU A 753 19.80 27.75 38.50
N ALA A 754 19.08 26.94 39.27
CA ALA A 754 17.71 27.23 39.67
C ALA A 754 17.64 28.56 40.44
N ALA A 755 18.36 28.68 41.56
CA ALA A 755 18.34 29.84 42.43
C ALA A 755 18.72 31.14 41.70
N VAL A 756 19.79 31.11 40.88
CA VAL A 756 20.22 32.27 40.07
C VAL A 756 19.14 32.67 39.06
N SER A 757 18.50 31.69 38.40
CA SER A 757 17.45 31.99 37.42
C SER A 757 16.19 32.60 38.05
N TRP A 758 15.85 32.22 39.28
CA TRP A 758 14.77 32.85 40.06
C TRP A 758 15.19 34.20 40.63
N ALA A 759 16.43 34.33 41.12
CA ALA A 759 16.95 35.59 41.64
C ALA A 759 16.92 36.70 40.57
N ALA A 760 17.19 36.35 39.31
CA ALA A 760 17.11 37.26 38.16
C ALA A 760 15.71 37.85 37.92
N ILE A 761 14.65 37.24 38.45
CA ILE A 761 13.26 37.74 38.40
C ILE A 761 12.74 38.09 39.80
N GLY A 762 13.63 38.39 40.76
CA GLY A 762 13.24 38.74 42.13
C GLY A 762 12.51 37.63 42.89
N PHE A 763 12.78 36.37 42.56
CA PHE A 763 12.08 35.18 43.07
C PHE A 763 10.58 35.12 42.75
N ALA A 764 10.12 35.87 41.74
CA ALA A 764 8.71 35.91 41.36
C ALA A 764 8.16 34.52 40.96
N GLY A 765 7.09 34.09 41.65
CA GLY A 765 6.36 32.84 41.38
C GLY A 765 7.01 31.56 41.92
N ILE A 766 8.06 31.65 42.76
CA ILE A 766 8.67 30.46 43.39
C ILE A 766 7.67 29.70 44.29
N GLY A 767 6.77 30.42 44.97
CA GLY A 767 5.72 29.83 45.81
C GLY A 767 4.57 29.20 45.01
N ASP A 768 4.27 29.73 43.82
CA ASP A 768 3.18 29.26 42.96
C ASP A 768 3.56 28.01 42.15
N TYR A 769 4.86 27.85 41.87
CA TYR A 769 5.38 26.80 40.99
C TYR A 769 4.99 25.37 41.42
N PRO A 770 5.10 24.95 42.70
CA PRO A 770 4.66 23.61 43.13
C PRO A 770 3.16 23.38 42.95
N GLY A 771 2.33 24.42 43.18
CA GLY A 771 0.89 24.38 42.98
C GLY A 771 0.53 24.21 41.50
N LEU A 772 1.21 24.95 40.63
CA LEU A 772 1.07 24.85 39.18
C LEU A 772 1.44 23.45 38.66
N LEU A 773 2.56 22.88 39.11
CA LEU A 773 2.96 21.52 38.73
C LEU A 773 1.95 20.46 39.20
N ARG A 774 1.43 20.61 40.43
CA ARG A 774 0.42 19.68 40.97
C ARG A 774 -0.86 19.73 40.16
N ARG A 775 -1.32 20.94 39.79
CA ARG A 775 -2.51 21.14 38.98
C ARG A 775 -2.34 20.53 37.58
N LEU A 776 -1.22 20.83 36.92
CA LEU A 776 -0.91 20.26 35.61
C LEU A 776 -0.85 18.72 35.65
N ALA A 777 -0.21 18.14 36.66
CA ALA A 777 -0.17 16.69 36.85
C ALA A 777 -1.54 16.07 37.10
N ASN A 778 -2.44 16.75 37.81
CA ASN A 778 -3.80 16.27 38.04
C ASN A 778 -4.61 16.23 36.73
N GLU A 779 -4.47 17.24 35.87
CA GLU A 779 -5.24 17.34 34.63
C GLU A 779 -4.68 16.45 33.51
N GLU A 780 -3.36 16.30 33.41
CA GLU A 780 -2.71 15.67 32.25
C GLU A 780 -2.32 14.20 32.47
N SER A 781 -2.15 13.76 33.71
CA SER A 781 -1.56 12.44 33.99
C SER A 781 -2.34 11.27 33.39
N THR A 782 -3.68 11.33 33.38
CA THR A 782 -4.56 10.27 32.84
C THR A 782 -4.47 10.13 31.32
N SER A 783 -4.07 11.21 30.64
CA SER A 783 -4.00 11.31 29.19
C SER A 783 -2.59 11.15 28.63
N SER A 784 -1.66 10.63 29.42
CA SER A 784 -0.25 10.49 29.07
C SER A 784 0.17 9.01 28.81
N TYR A 785 1.48 8.78 28.62
CA TYR A 785 2.12 7.46 28.54
C TYR A 785 2.81 7.03 29.86
N SER A 786 2.45 7.65 30.99
CA SER A 786 3.05 7.36 32.30
C SER A 786 2.53 6.07 32.93
N VAL A 787 3.22 5.59 33.98
CA VAL A 787 2.74 4.49 34.82
C VAL A 787 1.42 4.83 35.50
N VAL A 788 1.20 6.12 35.81
CA VAL A 788 -0.08 6.61 36.36
C VAL A 788 -1.20 6.42 35.33
N ALA A 789 -0.98 6.78 34.07
CA ALA A 789 -1.96 6.58 33.00
C ALA A 789 -2.30 5.10 32.79
N LEU A 790 -1.30 4.22 32.88
CA LEU A 790 -1.48 2.75 32.84
C LEU A 790 -2.38 2.27 33.98
N GLY A 791 -2.10 2.70 35.22
CA GLY A 791 -2.91 2.32 36.38
C GLY A 791 -4.36 2.79 36.28
N VAL A 792 -4.58 4.03 35.86
CA VAL A 792 -5.94 4.58 35.68
C VAL A 792 -6.69 3.84 34.56
N ARG A 793 -6.01 3.46 33.46
CA ARG A 793 -6.61 2.62 32.41
C ARG A 793 -6.89 1.19 32.86
N ALA A 794 -6.15 0.69 33.83
CA ALA A 794 -6.47 -0.56 34.51
C ALA A 794 -7.60 -0.40 35.55
N HIS A 795 -8.36 0.70 35.49
CA HIS A 795 -9.46 1.05 36.39
C HIS A 795 -9.05 1.23 37.86
N LEU A 796 -7.78 1.55 38.13
CA LEU A 796 -7.32 1.85 39.48
C LEU A 796 -7.61 3.31 39.85
N PRO A 797 -7.94 3.60 41.13
CA PRO A 797 -8.00 4.97 41.62
C PRO A 797 -6.68 5.72 41.38
N LEU A 798 -6.75 7.02 41.08
CA LEU A 798 -5.57 7.85 40.78
C LEU A 798 -4.49 7.76 41.88
N LEU A 799 -4.90 7.69 43.15
CA LEU A 799 -3.98 7.51 44.27
C LEU A 799 -3.23 6.17 44.19
N ALA A 800 -3.93 5.08 43.90
CA ALA A 800 -3.31 3.76 43.73
C ALA A 800 -2.34 3.75 42.54
N ALA A 801 -2.73 4.36 41.41
CA ALA A 801 -1.85 4.50 40.25
C ALA A 801 -0.58 5.30 40.56
N ARG A 802 -0.67 6.36 41.37
CA ARG A 802 0.50 7.13 41.85
C ARG A 802 1.40 6.30 42.76
N ILE A 803 0.83 5.56 43.71
CA ILE A 803 1.58 4.66 44.60
C ILE A 803 2.32 3.62 43.76
N ILE A 804 1.67 3.01 42.76
CA ILE A 804 2.31 2.06 41.84
C ILE A 804 3.45 2.73 41.07
N SER A 805 3.27 3.95 40.57
CA SER A 805 4.34 4.71 39.91
C SER A 805 5.58 4.83 40.81
N VAL A 806 5.38 5.22 42.08
CA VAL A 806 6.46 5.34 43.06
C VAL A 806 7.11 3.99 43.35
N LEU A 807 6.32 2.93 43.56
CA LEU A 807 6.84 1.58 43.81
C LEU A 807 7.66 1.05 42.61
N VAL A 808 7.20 1.28 41.38
CA VAL A 808 7.94 0.93 40.16
C VAL A 808 9.25 1.71 40.07
N THR A 809 9.24 3.02 40.35
CA THR A 809 10.46 3.83 40.41
C THR A 809 11.44 3.29 41.45
N LEU A 810 10.99 3.02 42.68
CA LEU A 810 11.84 2.47 43.74
C LEU A 810 12.39 1.09 43.38
N ALA A 811 11.58 0.21 42.77
CA ALA A 811 12.01 -1.09 42.30
C ALA A 811 13.07 -0.97 41.19
N LEU A 812 12.91 -0.04 40.25
CA LEU A 812 13.91 0.23 39.21
C LEU A 812 15.21 0.79 39.81
N LEU A 813 15.14 1.70 40.78
CA LEU A 813 16.33 2.21 41.46
C LEU A 813 17.05 1.12 42.26
N ALA A 814 16.31 0.24 42.94
CA ALA A 814 16.87 -0.93 43.61
C ALA A 814 17.53 -1.90 42.62
N ALA A 815 16.88 -2.15 41.47
CA ALA A 815 17.46 -2.93 40.39
C ALA A 815 18.73 -2.30 39.81
N ALA A 816 18.77 -0.96 39.66
CA ALA A 816 19.97 -0.23 39.25
C ALA A 816 21.10 -0.42 40.27
N ALA A 817 20.81 -0.33 41.57
CA ALA A 817 21.78 -0.55 42.63
C ALA A 817 22.30 -1.99 42.65
N TRP A 818 21.43 -2.97 42.39
CA TRP A 818 21.81 -4.38 42.25
C TRP A 818 22.71 -4.60 41.04
N VAL A 819 22.35 -4.09 39.86
CA VAL A 819 23.15 -4.21 38.63
C VAL A 819 24.49 -3.47 38.74
N ALA A 820 24.55 -2.33 39.42
CA ALA A 820 25.79 -1.59 39.66
C ALA A 820 26.80 -2.42 40.48
N ARG A 821 26.33 -3.36 41.30
CA ARG A 821 27.14 -4.27 42.13
C ARG A 821 27.40 -5.63 41.48
N ASP A 822 26.81 -5.93 40.32
CA ASP A 822 26.94 -7.23 39.65
C ASP A 822 28.33 -7.39 39.00
N GLU A 823 29.29 -7.92 39.75
CA GLU A 823 30.68 -8.13 39.31
C GLU A 823 30.83 -9.08 38.11
N ARG A 824 29.77 -9.81 37.74
CA ARG A 824 29.78 -10.70 36.56
C ARG A 824 29.79 -9.90 35.25
N ARG A 825 29.41 -8.63 35.27
CA ARG A 825 29.36 -7.73 34.11
C ARG A 825 30.64 -6.92 33.97
N SER A 826 31.03 -6.60 32.74
CA SER A 826 32.13 -5.67 32.50
C SER A 826 31.84 -4.28 33.11
N PRO A 827 32.85 -3.50 33.53
CA PRO A 827 32.65 -2.15 34.06
C PRO A 827 31.78 -1.26 33.15
N ARG A 828 32.01 -1.31 31.83
CA ARG A 828 31.22 -0.55 30.87
C ARG A 828 29.78 -1.04 30.76
N ASP A 829 29.55 -2.36 30.75
CA ASP A 829 28.20 -2.91 30.65
C ASP A 829 27.38 -2.65 31.91
N ARG A 830 28.01 -2.67 33.10
CA ARG A 830 27.40 -2.24 34.36
C ARG A 830 26.94 -0.80 34.28
N ASP A 831 27.81 0.11 33.82
CA ASP A 831 27.49 1.53 33.69
C ASP A 831 26.35 1.77 32.69
N ILE A 832 26.36 1.10 31.53
CA ILE A 832 25.28 1.20 30.52
C ILE A 832 23.96 0.72 31.11
N ALA A 833 23.95 -0.46 31.76
CA ALA A 833 22.73 -1.02 32.33
C ALA A 833 22.20 -0.16 33.50
N THR A 834 23.09 0.34 34.36
CA THR A 834 22.72 1.23 35.48
C THR A 834 22.15 2.55 34.95
N LEU A 835 22.76 3.18 33.94
CA LEU A 835 22.21 4.38 33.29
C LEU A 835 20.86 4.08 32.64
N THR A 836 20.72 2.94 31.96
CA THR A 836 19.47 2.56 31.29
C THR A 836 18.33 2.39 32.30
N ILE A 837 18.58 1.71 33.42
CA ILE A 837 17.57 1.48 34.45
C ILE A 837 17.23 2.78 35.18
N THR A 838 18.20 3.68 35.40
CA THR A 838 17.92 5.00 36.01
C THR A 838 17.13 5.92 35.07
N LEU A 839 17.37 5.88 33.76
CA LEU A 839 16.49 6.53 32.77
C LEU A 839 15.08 5.92 32.75
N ALA A 840 14.96 4.60 32.90
CA ALA A 840 13.67 3.94 33.06
C ALA A 840 12.96 4.40 34.34
N ALA A 841 13.70 4.54 35.45
CA ALA A 841 13.19 5.06 36.72
C ALA A 841 12.75 6.52 36.59
N ALA A 842 13.47 7.34 35.82
CA ALA A 842 13.08 8.72 35.51
C ALA A 842 11.73 8.79 34.77
N LEU A 843 11.56 7.99 33.71
CA LEU A 843 10.29 7.90 32.99
C LEU A 843 9.14 7.39 33.88
N ALA A 844 9.41 6.40 34.74
CA ALA A 844 8.43 5.86 35.68
C ALA A 844 8.08 6.84 36.81
N ALA A 845 9.02 7.71 37.21
CA ALA A 845 8.80 8.71 38.24
C ALA A 845 7.94 9.89 37.74
N SER A 846 7.93 10.13 36.42
CA SER A 846 7.17 11.23 35.85
C SER A 846 5.67 10.91 35.80
N PRO A 847 4.79 11.74 36.39
CA PRO A 847 3.35 11.54 36.31
C PRO A 847 2.80 11.78 34.90
N ILE A 848 3.54 12.55 34.08
CA ILE A 848 3.21 12.88 32.69
C ILE A 848 4.39 12.45 31.80
N VAL A 849 4.12 11.60 30.82
CA VAL A 849 5.10 11.20 29.80
C VAL A 849 4.46 11.40 28.43
N TRP A 850 5.04 12.27 27.61
CA TRP A 850 4.60 12.49 26.23
C TRP A 850 5.44 11.67 25.25
N VAL A 851 4.96 11.52 24.00
CA VAL A 851 5.67 10.73 22.98
C VAL A 851 7.11 11.19 22.78
N HIS A 852 7.37 12.51 22.80
CA HIS A 852 8.71 13.06 22.63
C HIS A 852 9.69 12.70 23.78
N TYR A 853 9.22 12.30 24.97
CA TYR A 853 10.09 11.88 26.10
C TYR A 853 10.87 10.60 25.74
N PHE A 854 10.30 9.75 24.88
CA PHE A 854 10.94 8.54 24.41
C PHE A 854 12.16 8.81 23.51
N LEU A 855 12.43 10.07 23.14
CA LEU A 855 13.69 10.46 22.51
C LEU A 855 14.91 10.06 23.35
N LEU A 856 14.78 10.05 24.68
CA LEU A 856 15.84 9.58 25.59
C LEU A 856 16.17 8.09 25.44
N LEU A 857 15.29 7.29 24.84
CA LEU A 857 15.57 5.88 24.53
C LEU A 857 16.67 5.73 23.46
N LEU A 858 17.01 6.80 22.72
CA LEU A 858 18.19 6.79 21.85
C LEU A 858 19.49 6.57 22.63
N VAL A 859 19.55 6.95 23.91
CA VAL A 859 20.73 6.73 24.76
C VAL A 859 21.02 5.24 24.95
N PRO A 860 20.12 4.44 25.57
CA PRO A 860 20.35 3.00 25.71
C PRO A 860 20.43 2.30 24.36
N LEU A 861 19.68 2.74 23.34
CA LEU A 861 19.74 2.16 22.00
C LEU A 861 21.13 2.31 21.35
N ALA A 862 21.68 3.53 21.35
CA ALA A 862 22.98 3.83 20.76
C ALA A 862 24.13 3.15 21.51
N LEU A 863 24.11 3.17 22.85
CA LEU A 863 25.12 2.50 23.67
C LEU A 863 25.08 0.97 23.54
N THR A 864 23.88 0.40 23.37
CA THR A 864 23.70 -1.05 23.25
C THR A 864 24.02 -1.55 21.85
N ARG A 865 23.67 -0.80 20.80
CA ARG A 865 23.85 -1.18 19.40
C ARG A 865 24.38 0.00 18.58
N PRO A 866 25.69 0.33 18.64
CA PRO A 866 26.28 1.48 17.94
C PRO A 866 26.43 1.29 16.41
N ARG A 867 25.75 0.30 15.85
CA ARG A 867 25.71 -0.03 14.41
C ARG A 867 24.29 -0.46 14.05
N LEU A 868 23.95 -0.30 12.78
CA LEU A 868 22.64 -0.69 12.28
C LEU A 868 22.34 -2.17 12.62
N SER A 869 21.24 -2.38 13.32
CA SER A 869 20.77 -3.70 13.76
C SER A 869 19.24 -3.72 13.82
N LEU A 870 18.64 -4.90 14.01
CA LEU A 870 17.18 -5.02 14.12
C LEU A 870 16.58 -4.18 15.27
N LEU A 871 17.37 -3.90 16.33
CA LEU A 871 16.91 -3.09 17.46
C LEU A 871 16.60 -1.63 17.05
N TRP A 872 17.30 -1.10 16.03
CA TRP A 872 17.02 0.23 15.48
C TRP A 872 15.68 0.33 14.74
N PHE A 873 14.97 -0.78 14.54
CA PHE A 873 13.63 -0.77 13.96
C PHE A 873 12.52 -0.84 15.00
N VAL A 874 12.83 -1.12 16.27
CA VAL A 874 11.83 -1.14 17.36
C VAL A 874 11.15 0.22 17.56
N PRO A 875 11.84 1.37 17.46
CA PRO A 875 11.20 2.68 17.51
C PRO A 875 10.08 2.92 16.49
N PHE A 876 10.02 2.18 15.37
CA PHE A 876 8.90 2.31 14.42
C PHE A 876 7.56 1.81 15.01
N ALA A 877 7.58 1.03 16.09
CA ALA A 877 6.37 0.64 16.82
C ALA A 877 5.63 1.84 17.43
N PHE A 878 6.29 3.00 17.56
CA PHE A 878 5.63 4.24 17.98
C PHE A 878 4.87 4.92 16.83
N GLN A 879 5.16 4.65 15.55
CA GLN A 879 4.51 5.35 14.42
C GLN A 879 2.96 5.31 14.43
N PRO A 880 2.30 4.19 14.79
CA PRO A 880 0.83 4.13 14.86
C PRO A 880 0.22 5.05 15.93
N VAL A 881 1.02 5.57 16.86
CA VAL A 881 0.57 6.39 18.00
C VAL A 881 0.18 7.81 17.57
N GLY A 882 0.69 8.31 16.43
CA GLY A 882 0.38 9.63 15.89
C GLY A 882 1.10 10.82 16.55
N GLU A 883 1.18 11.95 15.86
CA GLU A 883 1.88 13.19 16.31
C GLU A 883 1.06 14.04 17.28
N ALA A 884 -0.28 14.03 17.16
CA ALA A 884 -1.19 14.70 18.07
C ALA A 884 -1.36 13.82 19.33
N ALA A 885 -0.32 13.87 20.16
CA ALA A 885 -0.02 12.97 21.27
C ALA A 885 -1.05 13.05 22.40
N TRP A 886 -2.13 12.28 22.32
CA TRP A 886 -2.90 11.81 23.47
C TRP A 886 -3.26 10.37 23.11
N PRO A 887 -2.96 9.33 23.92
CA PRO A 887 -3.57 8.05 23.68
C PRO A 887 -5.11 8.16 23.74
N ALA A 888 -5.68 9.25 24.28
CA ALA A 888 -7.13 9.53 24.32
C ALA A 888 -7.98 8.34 24.83
N GLY A 889 -7.36 7.44 25.60
CA GLY A 889 -7.98 6.21 26.10
C GLY A 889 -7.56 4.93 25.36
N ASP A 890 -6.84 4.99 24.24
CA ASP A 890 -6.44 3.82 23.44
C ASP A 890 -5.36 2.97 24.15
N ALA A 891 -5.83 1.88 24.76
CA ALA A 891 -5.00 0.88 25.42
C ALA A 891 -4.00 0.21 24.46
N ARG A 892 -4.30 0.12 23.16
CA ARG A 892 -3.41 -0.49 22.16
C ARG A 892 -2.16 0.37 21.96
N ASN A 893 -2.33 1.68 21.78
CA ASN A 893 -1.22 2.61 21.58
C ASN A 893 -0.29 2.65 22.79
N LEU A 894 -0.87 2.63 23.99
CA LEU A 894 -0.11 2.54 25.24
C LEU A 894 0.63 1.21 25.39
N GLY A 895 -0.03 0.09 25.07
CA GLY A 895 0.59 -1.24 25.10
C GLY A 895 1.75 -1.37 24.11
N LEU A 896 1.62 -0.81 22.90
CA LEU A 896 2.69 -0.78 21.90
C LEU A 896 3.89 0.07 22.37
N ALA A 897 3.64 1.28 22.89
CA ALA A 897 4.68 2.14 23.41
C ALA A 897 5.42 1.48 24.59
N LEU A 898 4.67 0.88 25.53
CA LEU A 898 5.25 0.16 26.66
C LEU A 898 6.11 -1.02 26.21
N ALA A 899 5.59 -1.87 25.31
CA ALA A 899 6.33 -3.03 24.81
C ALA A 899 7.62 -2.61 24.08
N ALA A 900 7.56 -1.58 23.22
CA ALA A 900 8.73 -1.08 22.52
C ALA A 900 9.78 -0.50 23.48
N THR A 901 9.35 0.28 24.47
CA THR A 901 10.21 0.80 25.55
C THR A 901 10.88 -0.34 26.31
N LEU A 902 10.12 -1.35 26.76
CA LEU A 902 10.64 -2.51 27.48
C LEU A 902 11.64 -3.31 26.64
N VAL A 903 11.42 -3.46 25.33
CA VAL A 903 12.38 -4.13 24.44
C VAL A 903 13.69 -3.35 24.33
N ILE A 904 13.64 -2.03 24.16
CA ILE A 904 14.85 -1.19 24.05
C ILE A 904 15.64 -1.21 25.37
N LEU A 905 14.95 -0.98 26.50
CA LEU A 905 15.58 -1.00 27.82
C LEU A 905 16.10 -2.40 28.18
N GLY A 906 15.29 -3.43 27.95
CA GLY A 906 15.64 -4.83 28.22
C GLY A 906 16.86 -5.29 27.42
N ALA A 907 17.01 -4.85 26.17
CA ALA A 907 18.18 -5.18 25.36
C ALA A 907 19.50 -4.66 25.95
N ALA A 908 19.49 -3.54 26.67
CA ALA A 908 20.65 -3.01 27.36
C ALA A 908 20.96 -3.78 28.66
N VAL A 909 19.92 -4.29 29.33
CA VAL A 909 20.03 -4.99 30.62
C VAL A 909 20.36 -6.48 30.45
N VAL A 910 19.80 -7.18 29.46
CA VAL A 910 19.84 -8.66 29.29
C VAL A 910 21.06 -9.15 28.50
N ARG A 911 22.16 -8.37 28.39
CA ARG A 911 23.29 -8.76 27.53
C ARG A 911 23.82 -10.18 27.83
N PRO A 912 24.00 -11.05 26.82
CA PRO A 912 24.25 -12.48 26.99
C PRO A 912 25.73 -12.85 26.83
N ASP A 913 26.66 -12.04 27.36
CA ASP A 913 28.07 -12.48 27.48
C ASP A 913 28.28 -13.44 28.67
N TRP A 914 27.30 -14.32 28.89
CA TRP A 914 27.48 -15.61 29.53
C TRP A 914 28.16 -16.55 28.53
N ARG A 915 29.41 -16.25 28.20
CA ARG A 915 30.35 -17.23 27.65
C ARG A 915 31.32 -17.57 28.76
N PRO A 916 31.34 -18.81 29.28
CA PRO A 916 32.52 -19.28 29.98
C PRO A 916 33.70 -19.06 29.03
N SER A 917 34.74 -18.39 29.51
CA SER A 917 35.97 -18.17 28.77
C SER A 917 36.57 -19.53 28.37
N LEU A 918 36.21 -20.02 27.18
CA LEU A 918 37.01 -21.01 26.48
C LEU A 918 38.32 -20.32 26.14
N SER A 919 39.34 -20.65 26.94
CA SER A 919 40.77 -20.53 26.70
C SER A 919 41.19 -19.56 25.58
N ARG A 920 41.78 -18.43 25.99
CA ARG A 920 42.79 -17.75 25.19
C ARG A 920 43.91 -18.78 24.91
N ASN A 921 43.94 -19.37 23.72
CA ASN A 921 45.15 -19.98 23.24
C ASN A 921 46.24 -18.88 23.16
N PRO A 922 47.42 -19.07 23.76
CA PRO A 922 48.51 -18.11 23.63
C PRO A 922 48.96 -18.02 22.16
N PRO A 923 49.46 -16.86 21.72
CA PRO A 923 49.93 -16.69 20.35
C PRO A 923 51.15 -17.59 20.12
N LEU A 924 51.07 -18.43 19.09
CA LEU A 924 52.21 -19.13 18.52
C LEU A 924 53.26 -18.08 18.11
N ARG A 925 54.34 -17.99 18.90
CA ARG A 925 55.58 -17.35 18.48
C ARG A 925 56.17 -18.18 17.34
N LEU A 926 56.07 -17.67 16.12
CA LEU A 926 56.93 -18.13 15.03
C LEU A 926 58.32 -17.54 15.27
N SER A 927 59.22 -18.38 15.78
CA SER A 927 60.65 -18.11 15.84
C SER A 927 61.21 -18.12 14.42
N SER A 928 61.84 -17.01 14.02
CA SER A 928 62.73 -16.92 12.87
C SER A 928 63.99 -17.75 13.12
N TRP A 929 64.18 -18.83 12.37
CA TRP A 929 65.49 -19.47 12.17
C TRP A 929 65.58 -20.07 10.76
N ARG A 930 66.49 -19.46 9.97
CA ARG A 930 67.02 -19.82 8.63
C ARG A 930 66.13 -19.57 7.42
#